data_AF-A0A0E0J4D1-F1
#
_entry.id   AF-A0A0E0J4D1-F1
#
_cell.length_a   1.000
_cell.length_b   1.000
_cell.length_c   1.000
_cell.angle_alpha   90.00
_cell.angle_beta   90.00
_cell.angle_gamma   90.00
#
_symmetry.space_group_name_H-M   'P 1'
#
loop_
_entity.id
_entity.type
_entity.pdbx_description
1 polymer ?
#
loop_
_entity_poly.entity_id
_entity_poly.type
_entity_poly.pdbx_seq_one_letter_code
_entity_poly.pdbx_strand_id
1 'polypeptide(L)'
;MFGAVSSAAKLFHADKLTAMMSSVELWVVLTTVLLVMKFTIDSFGPWYSNKFMSGTVAFLESTSQKMVHFTLGLMRPSPTATNDFFQAWAVLMVTLQCSINVGSPYGSKQTTLVGLLSSLWTAKLLRDQTFLLLDAPLLLIWSLTAARMIAHFISSETATKINQENMRLVTDYMKYEHERSPAAADPVAMSGYKYLVAGEQDKTTTGSTGPPPDQLCFQWHDKLITTESVWSLSEDRLLGNTEDPRNEFKDVCLSFALYKLLRRRFYSLPMHEAADSKTKRLVFEGILGQEQKSGGDDDDYERAFRITEVELSFLQDYFYGNHAVVFVNGFPLRRLALSLLLVAALLFIAYPVHSIPTRRSDHHQQQQQQLGQNTVTHGVFITYSIIALIIGKEVWEILIHVFSHWTKVWMLCWYIREPKLQRPTMEKVVRAMFRLVTRGKWNQNIGQYNILVSANIFRLILFKLRPRTVKLPARVKSAVFESFRGLQSRESLRSYFSDTFECNQHLMNQFSWANEVEADTHRILVWHIATCFCEIANKPQETNDGYQHYVVAVGISNYCAYLLTLGSKLVPDSDDVSSKVFGAVREEVFRATRRCKDIRRRLMEVAAQPDGQGESILKMGAMLGRQLMQTYEGKADDDVWRVVAKFWTGFLLHLAASTDADDHKTHLEGRGELVTHLWALLCHAGFLGSTCHE
;
A
#
# COMPACT_ATOMS: atom_id res chain seq x y z
N MET A 1 -2.64 -16.28 21.35
CA MET A 1 -2.49 -15.42 22.55
C MET A 1 -2.31 -16.26 23.81
N PHE A 2 -3.20 -17.19 24.15
CA PHE A 2 -3.07 -18.01 25.37
C PHE A 2 -2.00 -19.14 25.29
N GLY A 3 -1.76 -19.76 24.13
CA GLY A 3 -0.83 -20.89 24.02
C GLY A 3 0.66 -20.53 24.15
N ALA A 4 1.09 -19.39 23.58
CA ALA A 4 2.47 -18.91 23.67
C ALA A 4 2.80 -18.33 25.05
N VAL A 5 1.85 -17.60 25.65
CA VAL A 5 1.94 -17.10 27.03
C VAL A 5 1.90 -18.26 28.03
N SER A 6 1.10 -19.30 27.80
CA SER A 6 1.06 -20.50 28.63
C SER A 6 2.35 -21.33 28.54
N SER A 7 2.99 -21.37 27.37
CA SER A 7 4.26 -22.09 27.19
C SER A 7 5.43 -21.36 27.86
N ALA A 8 5.45 -20.02 27.84
CA ALA A 8 6.40 -19.23 28.62
C ALA A 8 6.15 -19.37 30.14
N ALA A 9 4.88 -19.41 30.57
CA ALA A 9 4.51 -19.56 31.98
C ALA A 9 4.87 -20.95 32.56
N LYS A 10 4.88 -22.01 31.75
CA LYS A 10 5.27 -23.36 32.18
C LYS A 10 6.78 -23.52 32.44
N LEU A 11 7.61 -22.60 31.95
CA LEU A 11 9.05 -22.60 32.24
C LEU A 11 9.38 -22.11 33.66
N PHE A 12 8.41 -21.50 34.35
CA PHE A 12 8.59 -20.81 35.63
C PHE A 12 7.60 -21.29 36.69
N HIS A 13 7.63 -22.59 37.05
CA HIS A 13 6.82 -23.07 38.17
C HIS A 13 7.58 -23.16 39.50
N ALA A 14 7.24 -22.17 40.34
CA ALA A 14 7.12 -22.16 41.79
C ALA A 14 8.38 -22.15 42.67
N ASP A 15 8.72 -20.97 43.19
CA ASP A 15 8.93 -20.80 44.63
C ASP A 15 8.35 -19.48 45.14
N LYS A 16 7.70 -19.51 46.30
CA LYS A 16 6.74 -18.49 46.76
C LYS A 16 7.38 -17.29 47.50
N LEU A 17 8.70 -17.16 47.50
CA LEU A 17 9.46 -16.07 48.16
C LEU A 17 10.38 -15.27 47.20
N THR A 18 10.43 -15.62 45.92
CA THR A 18 11.09 -14.89 44.80
C THR A 18 10.15 -13.89 44.10
N ALA A 19 9.06 -13.50 44.77
CA ALA A 19 7.89 -12.87 44.16
C ALA A 19 8.08 -11.45 43.58
N MET A 20 9.18 -10.77 43.89
CA MET A 20 9.46 -9.41 43.36
C MET A 20 10.72 -9.35 42.47
N MET A 21 11.61 -10.35 42.56
CA MET A 21 12.87 -10.40 41.83
C MET A 21 12.72 -11.11 40.46
N SER A 22 11.61 -11.83 40.29
CA SER A 22 11.06 -12.29 39.00
C SER A 22 10.49 -11.17 38.11
N SER A 23 10.43 -9.93 38.60
CA SER A 23 9.78 -8.82 37.90
C SER A 23 10.60 -8.34 36.70
N VAL A 24 11.90 -8.06 36.84
CA VAL A 24 12.68 -7.39 35.77
C VAL A 24 12.90 -8.30 34.56
N GLU A 25 13.27 -9.58 34.76
CA GLU A 25 13.39 -10.56 33.67
C GLU A 25 12.06 -10.72 32.91
N LEU A 26 10.95 -10.82 33.65
CA LEU A 26 9.60 -10.89 33.07
C LEU A 26 9.27 -9.64 32.26
N TRP A 27 9.57 -8.44 32.78
CA TRP A 27 9.35 -7.18 32.06
C TRP A 27 10.22 -7.07 30.80
N VAL A 28 11.48 -7.52 30.83
CA VAL A 28 12.36 -7.55 29.66
C VAL A 28 11.82 -8.48 28.58
N VAL A 29 11.42 -9.70 28.96
CA VAL A 29 10.82 -10.67 28.02
C VAL A 29 9.51 -10.14 27.46
N LEU A 30 8.60 -9.64 28.31
CA LEU A 30 7.31 -9.11 27.89
C LEU A 30 7.48 -7.90 26.96
N THR A 31 8.43 -7.00 27.25
CA THR A 31 8.71 -5.85 26.39
C THR A 31 9.31 -6.29 25.07
N THR A 32 10.23 -7.26 25.07
CA THR A 32 10.81 -7.84 23.84
C THR A 32 9.72 -8.46 22.97
N VAL A 33 8.82 -9.26 23.55
CA VAL A 33 7.69 -9.87 22.83
C VAL A 33 6.78 -8.80 22.24
N LEU A 34 6.49 -7.73 22.99
CA LEU A 34 5.68 -6.61 22.50
C LEU A 34 6.35 -5.88 21.33
N LEU A 35 7.66 -5.67 21.39
CA LEU A 35 8.46 -5.07 20.32
C LEU A 35 8.51 -5.98 19.08
N VAL A 36 8.65 -7.30 19.25
CA VAL A 36 8.58 -8.26 18.13
C VAL A 36 7.19 -8.26 17.51
N MET A 37 6.12 -8.24 18.33
CA MET A 37 4.76 -8.14 17.83
C MET A 37 4.56 -6.85 17.02
N LYS A 38 5.02 -5.70 17.53
CA LYS A 38 5.03 -4.42 16.80
C LYS A 38 5.76 -4.58 15.47
N PHE A 39 6.98 -5.11 15.49
CA PHE A 39 7.78 -5.31 14.29
C PHE A 39 7.09 -6.20 13.26
N THR A 40 6.50 -7.32 13.67
CA THR A 40 5.80 -8.23 12.75
C THR A 40 4.63 -7.52 12.08
N ILE A 41 3.82 -6.79 12.86
CA ILE A 41 2.70 -6.02 12.34
C ILE A 41 3.22 -4.96 11.37
N ASP A 42 4.18 -4.12 11.76
CA ASP A 42 4.76 -3.09 10.89
C ASP A 42 5.39 -3.67 9.60
N SER A 43 5.99 -4.86 9.67
CA SER A 43 6.69 -5.52 8.55
C SER A 43 5.78 -6.09 7.47
N PHE A 44 4.60 -6.56 7.85
CA PHE A 44 3.63 -7.20 6.96
C PHE A 44 2.73 -6.20 6.23
N GLY A 45 2.95 -4.91 6.44
CA GLY A 45 2.46 -3.84 5.59
C GLY A 45 1.57 -2.85 6.33
N PRO A 46 1.08 -1.85 5.60
CA PRO A 46 0.17 -0.87 6.17
C PRO A 46 -1.22 -1.50 6.39
N TRP A 47 -1.73 -1.45 7.62
CA TRP A 47 -2.95 -2.16 8.06
C TRP A 47 -4.18 -1.26 8.21
N TYR A 48 -4.17 -0.06 7.64
CA TYR A 48 -5.14 0.97 7.96
C TYR A 48 -6.49 0.83 7.25
N SER A 49 -6.60 -0.05 6.24
CA SER A 49 -7.89 -0.33 5.60
C SER A 49 -8.95 -0.85 6.58
N ASN A 50 -8.53 -1.39 7.73
CA ASN A 50 -9.42 -1.77 8.81
C ASN A 50 -9.25 -0.83 10.02
N LYS A 51 -10.28 -0.02 10.32
CA LYS A 51 -10.31 0.88 11.49
C LYS A 51 -9.90 0.20 12.80
N PHE A 52 -10.23 -1.09 12.97
CA PHE A 52 -9.81 -1.87 14.14
C PHE A 52 -8.31 -2.13 14.19
N MET A 53 -7.69 -2.43 13.05
CA MET A 53 -6.24 -2.65 12.95
C MET A 53 -5.48 -1.34 13.11
N SER A 54 -5.94 -0.23 12.53
CA SER A 54 -5.36 1.10 12.78
C SER A 54 -5.35 1.43 14.29
N GLY A 55 -6.47 1.24 14.99
CA GLY A 55 -6.54 1.42 16.44
C GLY A 55 -5.62 0.46 17.21
N THR A 56 -5.48 -0.78 16.74
CA THR A 56 -4.58 -1.77 17.35
C THR A 56 -3.11 -1.36 17.18
N VAL A 57 -2.72 -0.88 16.00
CA VAL A 57 -1.36 -0.39 15.70
C VAL A 57 -1.04 0.82 16.58
N ALA A 58 -1.93 1.81 16.65
CA ALA A 58 -1.74 3.00 17.48
C ALA A 58 -1.63 2.64 18.98
N PHE A 59 -2.47 1.71 19.46
CA PHE A 59 -2.39 1.20 20.83
C PHE A 59 -1.07 0.46 21.10
N LEU A 60 -0.65 -0.39 20.17
CA LEU A 60 0.59 -1.16 20.27
C LEU A 60 1.82 -0.24 20.26
N GLU A 61 1.81 0.79 19.41
CA GLU A 61 2.85 1.81 19.38
C GLU A 61 2.96 2.55 20.72
N SER A 62 1.85 3.09 21.23
CA SER A 62 1.84 3.82 22.51
C SER A 62 2.28 2.92 23.67
N THR A 63 1.77 1.69 23.72
CA THR A 63 2.08 0.73 24.80
C THR A 63 3.54 0.29 24.75
N SER A 64 4.06 -0.02 23.56
CA SER A 64 5.46 -0.45 23.38
C SER A 64 6.46 0.59 23.87
N GLN A 65 6.25 1.86 23.54
CA GLN A 65 7.14 2.95 23.99
C GLN A 65 7.14 3.08 25.51
N LYS A 66 5.95 3.14 26.14
CA LYS A 66 5.83 3.25 27.60
C LYS A 66 6.48 2.06 28.31
N MET A 67 6.33 0.87 27.74
CA MET A 67 6.85 -0.35 28.33
C MET A 67 8.38 -0.43 28.27
N VAL A 68 9.00 0.05 27.19
CA VAL A 68 10.47 0.18 27.12
C VAL A 68 10.98 1.16 28.18
N HIS A 69 10.39 2.35 28.28
CA HIS A 69 10.81 3.33 29.30
C HIS A 69 10.61 2.83 30.72
N PHE A 70 9.51 2.14 31.00
CA PHE A 70 9.27 1.51 32.29
C PHE A 70 10.33 0.45 32.62
N THR A 71 10.63 -0.43 31.66
CA THR A 71 11.63 -1.50 31.81
C THR A 71 13.04 -0.94 31.99
N LEU A 72 13.42 0.10 31.23
CA LEU A 72 14.66 0.84 31.43
C LEU A 72 14.68 1.48 32.83
N GLY A 73 13.56 2.06 33.28
CA GLY A 73 13.42 2.64 34.61
C GLY A 73 13.55 1.65 35.78
N LEU A 74 13.33 0.35 35.55
CA LEU A 74 13.60 -0.72 36.52
C LEU A 74 15.10 -1.09 36.57
N MET A 75 15.85 -0.83 35.50
CA MET A 75 17.29 -1.08 35.39
C MET A 75 18.13 0.07 35.99
N ARG A 76 17.77 0.55 37.19
CA ARG A 76 18.50 1.65 37.83
C ARG A 76 19.92 1.23 38.23
N PRO A 77 20.93 2.08 38.00
CA PRO A 77 22.24 1.86 38.59
C PRO A 77 22.13 1.97 40.12
N SER A 78 22.53 0.90 40.83
CA SER A 78 22.71 0.94 42.28
C SER A 78 24.09 1.53 42.59
N PRO A 79 24.24 2.35 43.64
CA PRO A 79 25.52 2.98 43.98
C PRO A 79 26.65 2.01 44.36
N THR A 80 26.38 0.71 44.54
CA THR A 80 27.37 -0.28 45.00
C THR A 80 27.71 -1.39 44.01
N ALA A 81 26.88 -1.67 43.00
CA ALA A 81 27.17 -2.58 41.88
C ALA A 81 26.05 -2.53 40.83
N THR A 82 26.40 -2.33 39.56
CA THR A 82 25.50 -2.50 38.42
C THR A 82 25.54 -3.96 37.92
N ASN A 83 24.39 -4.53 37.59
CA ASN A 83 24.34 -5.88 37.00
C ASN A 83 24.67 -5.79 35.51
N ASP A 84 25.73 -6.48 35.08
CA ASP A 84 26.19 -6.52 33.68
C ASP A 84 25.07 -6.86 32.68
N PHE A 85 24.13 -7.74 33.06
CA PHE A 85 22.97 -8.07 32.22
C PHE A 85 22.03 -6.89 32.00
N PHE A 86 21.89 -5.98 32.96
CA PHE A 86 21.00 -4.82 32.83
C PHE A 86 21.55 -3.80 31.84
N GLN A 87 22.87 -3.62 31.77
CA GLN A 87 23.49 -2.75 30.77
C GLN A 87 23.35 -3.34 29.37
N ALA A 88 23.58 -4.65 29.21
CA ALA A 88 23.37 -5.35 27.95
C ALA A 88 21.90 -5.26 27.50
N TRP A 89 20.94 -5.53 28.38
CA TRP A 89 19.52 -5.40 28.06
C TRP A 89 19.10 -3.98 27.74
N ALA A 90 19.62 -2.97 28.45
CA ALA A 90 19.30 -1.58 28.17
C ALA A 90 19.71 -1.18 26.73
N VAL A 91 20.95 -1.51 26.33
CA VAL A 91 21.46 -1.21 24.98
C VAL A 91 20.71 -2.01 23.91
N LEU A 92 20.45 -3.30 24.15
CA LEU A 92 19.74 -4.15 23.19
C LEU A 92 18.27 -3.75 23.04
N MET A 93 17.59 -3.37 24.12
CA MET A 93 16.18 -2.93 24.09
C MET A 93 16.03 -1.60 23.36
N VAL A 94 16.94 -0.64 23.59
CA VAL A 94 16.96 0.63 22.83
C VAL A 94 17.29 0.35 21.36
N THR A 95 18.25 -0.53 21.08
CA THR A 95 18.57 -0.92 19.69
C THR A 95 17.36 -1.54 18.99
N LEU A 96 16.64 -2.44 19.67
CA LEU A 96 15.42 -3.06 19.14
C LEU A 96 14.31 -2.02 18.91
N GLN A 97 14.05 -1.12 19.87
CA GLN A 97 13.05 -0.05 19.75
C GLN A 97 13.36 0.90 18.58
N CYS A 98 14.60 1.39 18.49
CA CYS A 98 15.03 2.32 17.46
C CYS A 98 15.01 1.69 16.07
N SER A 99 15.48 0.45 15.95
CA SER A 99 15.45 -0.30 14.69
C SER A 99 14.01 -0.53 14.21
N ILE A 100 13.02 -0.70 15.11
CA ILE A 100 11.59 -0.81 14.76
C ILE A 100 11.05 0.47 14.13
N ASN A 101 11.34 1.62 14.73
CA ASN A 101 10.83 2.89 14.22
C ASN A 101 11.47 3.27 12.87
N VAL A 102 12.74 2.91 12.64
CA VAL A 102 13.47 3.18 11.39
C VAL A 102 12.95 2.36 10.19
N GLY A 103 12.29 1.22 10.44
CA GLY A 103 11.62 0.40 9.43
C GLY A 103 10.10 0.62 9.33
N SER A 104 9.51 1.37 10.25
CA SER A 104 8.06 1.57 10.31
C SER A 104 7.64 2.75 9.43
N PRO A 105 6.58 2.61 8.62
CA PRO A 105 5.88 3.72 7.96
C PRO A 105 5.41 4.83 8.90
N TYR A 106 5.22 4.49 10.18
CA TYR A 106 4.38 5.22 11.13
C TYR A 106 5.19 6.03 12.15
N GLY A 107 6.52 6.05 12.02
CA GLY A 107 7.40 6.79 12.90
C GLY A 107 7.22 8.30 12.71
N SER A 108 6.41 8.94 13.56
CA SER A 108 6.39 10.40 13.61
C SER A 108 7.75 10.93 14.06
N LYS A 109 8.12 12.15 13.65
CA LYS A 109 9.37 12.82 14.10
C LYS A 109 9.52 12.83 15.63
N GLN A 110 8.39 12.88 16.35
CA GLN A 110 8.32 12.82 17.80
C GLN A 110 8.83 11.48 18.35
N THR A 111 8.58 10.36 17.67
CA THR A 111 9.09 9.03 18.08
C THR A 111 10.60 8.92 17.97
N THR A 112 11.21 9.54 16.95
CA THR A 112 12.68 9.59 16.77
C THR A 112 13.35 10.40 17.88
N LEU A 113 12.75 11.52 18.29
CA LEU A 113 13.24 12.33 19.41
C LEU A 113 13.19 11.57 20.74
N VAL A 114 12.09 10.86 21.00
CA VAL A 114 11.98 9.99 22.19
C VAL A 114 13.02 8.86 22.15
N GLY A 115 13.27 8.28 20.97
CA GLY A 115 14.35 7.32 20.75
C GLY A 115 15.74 7.91 21.09
N LEU A 116 16.04 9.12 20.63
CA LEU A 116 17.30 9.81 20.96
C LEU A 116 17.45 10.05 22.47
N LEU A 117 16.37 10.44 23.17
CA LEU A 117 16.38 10.60 24.62
C LEU A 117 16.63 9.28 25.35
N SER A 118 16.03 8.17 24.89
CA SER A 118 16.30 6.84 25.44
C SER A 118 17.75 6.40 25.22
N SER A 119 18.32 6.73 24.06
CA SER A 119 19.73 6.49 23.73
C SER A 119 20.67 7.28 24.63
N LEU A 120 20.38 8.55 24.89
CA LEU A 120 21.16 9.36 25.84
C LEU A 120 21.11 8.80 27.26
N TRP A 121 19.96 8.26 27.69
CA TRP A 121 19.84 7.58 28.97
C TRP A 121 20.72 6.33 29.04
N THR A 122 20.73 5.49 27.99
CA THR A 122 21.64 4.33 27.94
C THR A 122 23.11 4.72 27.92
N ALA A 123 23.47 5.84 27.30
CA ALA A 123 24.84 6.36 27.32
C ALA A 123 25.28 6.71 28.75
N LYS A 124 24.37 7.30 29.54
CA LYS A 124 24.61 7.56 30.97
C LYS A 124 24.80 6.26 31.75
N LEU A 125 24.01 5.22 31.47
CA LEU A 125 24.12 3.91 32.13
C LEU A 125 25.44 3.18 31.80
N LEU A 126 25.97 3.36 30.58
CA LEU A 126 27.26 2.81 30.15
C LEU A 126 28.46 3.51 30.78
N ARG A 127 28.29 4.73 31.31
CA ARG A 127 29.36 5.49 31.97
C ARG A 127 29.70 4.95 33.37
N ASP A 128 28.79 4.22 34.00
CA ASP A 128 29.02 3.58 35.30
C ASP A 128 29.81 2.27 35.11
N GLN A 129 30.86 2.08 35.92
CA GLN A 129 31.96 1.13 35.71
C GLN A 129 31.53 -0.29 35.26
N THR A 130 32.10 -0.75 34.13
CA THR A 130 32.04 -2.13 33.61
C THR A 130 33.43 -2.64 33.24
N PHE A 131 33.56 -3.94 32.94
CA PHE A 131 34.81 -4.49 32.44
C PHE A 131 34.97 -4.30 30.93
N LEU A 132 36.21 -4.01 30.50
CA LEU A 132 36.56 -3.58 29.13
C LEU A 132 36.01 -4.48 27.99
N LEU A 133 35.97 -5.80 28.19
CA LEU A 133 35.53 -6.76 27.16
C LEU A 133 34.00 -6.69 26.88
N LEU A 134 33.19 -6.22 27.82
CA LEU A 134 31.76 -5.97 27.63
C LEU A 134 31.46 -4.51 27.28
N ASP A 135 32.26 -3.57 27.79
CA ASP A 135 32.10 -2.14 27.55
C ASP A 135 32.30 -1.75 26.08
N ALA A 136 33.43 -2.17 25.49
CA ALA A 136 33.77 -1.83 24.10
C ALA A 136 32.69 -2.23 23.07
N PRO A 137 32.14 -3.46 23.07
CA PRO A 137 31.08 -3.81 22.14
C PRO A 137 29.74 -3.14 22.45
N LEU A 138 29.40 -2.88 23.72
CA LEU A 138 28.19 -2.13 24.06
C LEU A 138 28.25 -0.68 23.57
N LEU A 139 29.39 -0.01 23.75
CA LEU A 139 29.64 1.33 23.22
C LEU A 139 29.60 1.36 21.69
N LEU A 140 30.16 0.34 21.04
CA LEU A 140 30.09 0.20 19.58
C LEU A 140 28.63 0.04 19.12
N ILE A 141 27.86 -0.89 19.69
CA ILE A 141 26.44 -1.08 19.37
C ILE A 141 25.65 0.21 19.59
N TRP A 142 25.85 0.87 20.73
CA TRP A 142 25.19 2.14 21.04
C TRP A 142 25.53 3.23 20.01
N SER A 143 26.81 3.38 19.65
CA SER A 143 27.27 4.36 18.67
C SER A 143 26.70 4.11 17.28
N LEU A 144 26.63 2.85 16.84
CA LEU A 144 26.03 2.46 15.56
C LEU A 144 24.53 2.75 15.54
N THR A 145 23.82 2.42 16.62
CA THR A 145 22.39 2.74 16.78
C THR A 145 22.15 4.25 16.77
N ALA A 146 22.96 5.03 17.49
CA ALA A 146 22.88 6.49 17.51
C ALA A 146 23.17 7.10 16.13
N ALA A 147 24.24 6.66 15.46
CA ALA A 147 24.60 7.09 14.12
C ALA A 147 23.48 6.81 13.11
N ARG A 148 22.83 5.64 13.19
CA ARG A 148 21.68 5.29 12.34
C ARG A 148 20.50 6.22 12.56
N MET A 149 20.17 6.56 13.81
CA MET A 149 19.07 7.49 14.09
C MET A 149 19.35 8.88 13.53
N ILE A 150 20.56 9.40 13.75
CA ILE A 150 20.97 10.71 13.24
C ILE A 150 20.96 10.71 11.70
N ALA A 151 21.52 9.68 11.08
CA ALA A 151 21.52 9.53 9.63
C ALA A 151 20.09 9.46 9.07
N HIS A 152 19.19 8.73 9.72
CA HIS A 152 17.78 8.65 9.31
C HIS A 152 17.09 10.01 9.44
N PHE A 153 17.26 10.71 10.56
CA PHE A 153 16.68 12.04 10.78
C PHE A 153 17.13 13.04 9.71
N ILE A 154 18.45 13.12 9.46
CA ILE A 154 19.02 13.99 8.42
C ILE A 154 18.48 13.58 7.04
N SER A 155 18.49 12.28 6.71
CA SER A 155 18.00 11.79 5.42
C SER A 155 16.52 12.09 5.20
N SER A 156 15.69 12.01 6.25
CA SER A 156 14.26 12.35 6.20
C SER A 156 14.08 13.84 5.90
N GLU A 157 14.80 14.70 6.59
CA GLU A 157 14.70 16.14 6.39
C GLU A 157 15.19 16.57 5.00
N THR A 158 16.35 16.05 4.57
CA THR A 158 16.88 16.26 3.23
C THR A 158 15.94 15.70 2.16
N ALA A 159 15.36 14.52 2.38
CA ALA A 159 14.44 13.90 1.45
C ALA A 159 13.16 14.70 1.24
N THR A 160 12.58 15.27 2.30
CA THR A 160 11.39 16.10 2.15
C THR A 160 11.65 17.32 1.26
N LYS A 161 12.79 17.99 1.43
CA LYS A 161 13.21 19.13 0.60
C LYS A 161 13.45 18.71 -0.85
N ILE A 162 14.26 17.68 -1.07
CA ILE A 162 14.61 17.20 -2.42
C ILE A 162 13.35 16.69 -3.15
N ASN A 163 12.44 15.97 -2.48
CA ASN A 163 11.22 15.50 -3.12
C ASN A 163 10.31 16.65 -3.54
N GLN A 164 10.19 17.68 -2.71
CA GLN A 164 9.42 18.89 -3.04
C GLN A 164 10.05 19.66 -4.20
N GLU A 165 11.38 19.79 -4.23
CA GLU A 165 12.12 20.39 -5.35
C GLU A 165 11.96 19.56 -6.63
N ASN A 166 12.10 18.23 -6.54
CA ASN A 166 11.92 17.32 -7.68
C ASN A 166 10.50 17.40 -8.25
N MET A 167 9.47 17.54 -7.41
CA MET A 167 8.10 17.74 -7.89
C MET A 167 7.95 19.04 -8.68
N ARG A 168 8.52 20.14 -8.19
CA ARG A 168 8.52 21.44 -8.91
C ARG A 168 9.29 21.36 -10.21
N LEU A 169 10.46 20.73 -10.20
CA LEU A 169 11.29 20.48 -11.38
C LEU A 169 10.53 19.66 -12.43
N VAL A 170 9.82 18.60 -12.03
CA VAL A 170 8.99 17.82 -12.95
C VAL A 170 7.88 18.69 -13.54
N THR A 171 7.23 19.54 -12.74
CA THR A 171 6.21 20.47 -13.23
C THR A 171 6.75 21.42 -14.30
N ASP A 172 7.86 22.10 -14.01
CA ASP A 172 8.50 23.02 -14.96
C ASP A 172 8.98 22.27 -16.22
N TYR A 173 9.46 21.04 -16.03
CA TYR A 173 9.88 20.16 -17.13
C TYR A 173 8.75 19.79 -18.07
N MET A 174 7.62 19.33 -17.52
CA MET A 174 6.48 18.93 -18.32
C MET A 174 5.83 20.12 -19.03
N LYS A 175 5.89 21.33 -18.45
CA LYS A 175 5.48 22.56 -19.14
C LYS A 175 6.29 22.79 -20.42
N TYR A 176 7.61 22.73 -20.31
CA TYR A 176 8.53 22.93 -21.44
C TYR A 176 8.44 21.81 -22.49
N GLU A 177 8.37 20.55 -22.05
CA GLU A 177 8.23 19.41 -22.95
C GLU A 177 6.97 19.54 -23.80
N HIS A 178 5.86 19.97 -23.18
CA HIS A 178 4.59 20.20 -23.86
C HIS A 178 4.66 21.35 -24.87
N GLU A 179 5.27 22.50 -24.51
CA GLU A 179 5.42 23.65 -25.42
C GLU A 179 6.22 23.33 -26.70
N ARG A 180 7.05 22.28 -26.68
CA ARG A 180 8.02 21.96 -27.74
C ARG A 180 7.81 20.59 -28.38
N SER A 181 6.81 19.83 -27.96
CA SER A 181 6.58 18.47 -28.43
C SER A 181 6.16 18.46 -29.91
N PRO A 182 6.77 17.63 -30.77
CA PRO A 182 6.32 17.47 -32.15
C PRO A 182 4.93 16.81 -32.20
N ALA A 183 4.11 17.21 -33.18
CA ALA A 183 2.74 16.71 -33.36
C ALA A 183 2.67 15.21 -33.74
N ALA A 184 3.78 14.60 -34.17
CA ALA A 184 3.87 13.20 -34.58
C ALA A 184 4.57 12.35 -33.50
N ALA A 185 3.90 12.12 -32.37
CA ALA A 185 4.36 11.19 -31.34
C ALA A 185 3.87 9.75 -31.63
N ASP A 186 4.74 8.76 -31.39
CA ASP A 186 4.42 7.33 -31.49
C ASP A 186 4.36 6.70 -30.08
N PRO A 187 3.16 6.32 -29.60
CA PRO A 187 2.96 5.67 -28.29
C PRO A 187 3.65 4.31 -28.14
N VAL A 188 3.85 3.56 -29.22
CA VAL A 188 4.38 2.19 -29.16
C VAL A 188 5.91 2.22 -29.04
N ALA A 189 6.56 3.04 -29.88
CA ALA A 189 7.99 3.30 -29.78
C ALA A 189 8.36 4.28 -28.65
N MET A 190 7.37 4.90 -27.99
CA MET A 190 7.54 6.02 -27.04
C MET A 190 8.29 7.22 -27.64
N SER A 191 8.32 7.35 -28.97
CA SER A 191 9.00 8.46 -29.64
C SER A 191 8.19 9.74 -29.46
N GLY A 192 8.87 10.80 -29.03
CA GLY A 192 8.22 12.03 -28.60
C GLY A 192 7.65 12.01 -27.18
N TYR A 193 7.65 10.88 -26.45
CA TYR A 193 7.25 10.84 -25.03
C TYR A 193 8.48 10.96 -24.13
N LYS A 194 8.78 12.17 -23.65
CA LYS A 194 9.98 12.46 -22.85
C LYS A 194 9.71 12.55 -21.35
N TYR A 195 9.01 11.59 -20.77
CA TYR A 195 8.73 11.63 -19.32
C TYR A 195 9.97 11.31 -18.49
N LEU A 196 10.13 12.04 -17.39
CA LEU A 196 11.35 12.01 -16.61
C LEU A 196 11.42 10.79 -15.69
N VAL A 197 12.45 9.95 -15.87
CA VAL A 197 12.71 8.78 -15.03
C VAL A 197 13.76 9.12 -13.96
N ALA A 198 14.95 9.58 -14.36
CA ALA A 198 16.06 9.87 -13.42
C ALA A 198 17.00 10.97 -13.95
N GLY A 199 17.88 11.50 -13.08
CA GLY A 199 18.90 12.51 -13.44
C GLY A 199 18.70 13.91 -12.82
N GLU A 200 17.63 14.11 -12.05
CA GLU A 200 17.28 15.40 -11.40
C GLU A 200 18.34 15.88 -10.39
N GLN A 201 19.02 14.95 -9.72
CA GLN A 201 19.90 15.20 -8.56
C GLN A 201 21.28 15.76 -8.93
N ASP A 202 21.74 15.58 -10.16
CA ASP A 202 23.06 16.10 -10.58
C ASP A 202 23.08 17.62 -10.75
N LYS A 203 21.94 18.30 -10.57
CA LYS A 203 21.78 19.74 -10.75
C LYS A 203 21.52 20.55 -9.48
N THR A 204 20.96 19.93 -8.43
CA THR A 204 20.83 20.58 -7.11
C THR A 204 22.19 20.85 -6.46
N THR A 205 23.25 20.16 -6.92
CA THR A 205 24.62 20.36 -6.44
C THR A 205 25.34 21.55 -7.12
N THR A 206 24.82 22.05 -8.24
CA THR A 206 25.39 23.20 -8.98
C THR A 206 24.56 24.47 -8.75
N GLY A 207 24.82 25.15 -7.63
CA GLY A 207 24.63 26.61 -7.51
C GLY A 207 23.29 27.13 -6.98
N SER A 208 23.27 27.47 -5.69
CA SER A 208 22.34 28.40 -5.05
C SER A 208 22.57 29.84 -5.58
N THR A 209 22.13 30.15 -6.79
CA THR A 209 21.79 31.50 -7.29
C THR A 209 21.20 31.29 -8.69
N GLY A 210 19.88 31.39 -8.81
CA GLY A 210 19.16 30.97 -10.02
C GLY A 210 19.47 31.87 -11.24
N PRO A 211 19.88 31.31 -12.40
CA PRO A 211 19.83 31.99 -13.69
C PRO A 211 18.39 32.01 -14.26
N PRO A 212 18.10 32.85 -15.28
CA PRO A 212 16.78 32.97 -15.89
C PRO A 212 16.28 31.67 -16.57
N PRO A 213 14.94 31.53 -16.77
CA PRO A 213 14.29 30.30 -17.25
C PRO A 213 14.88 29.72 -18.56
N ASP A 214 15.38 30.60 -19.42
CA ASP A 214 15.84 30.27 -20.77
C ASP A 214 17.17 29.48 -20.74
N GLN A 215 18.00 29.66 -19.71
CA GLN A 215 19.26 28.92 -19.51
C GLN A 215 19.06 27.55 -18.83
N LEU A 216 17.94 27.33 -18.12
CA LEU A 216 17.62 26.00 -17.57
C LEU A 216 17.47 24.97 -18.71
N CYS A 217 16.88 25.39 -19.84
CA CYS A 217 16.46 24.55 -20.97
C CYS A 217 17.59 23.78 -21.66
N PHE A 218 18.76 24.39 -21.88
CA PHE A 218 19.87 23.74 -22.60
C PHE A 218 20.56 22.67 -21.74
N GLN A 219 20.62 22.87 -20.43
CA GLN A 219 21.28 21.94 -19.52
C GLN A 219 20.48 20.65 -19.32
N TRP A 220 19.19 20.61 -19.62
CA TRP A 220 18.32 19.45 -19.35
C TRP A 220 18.71 18.22 -20.20
N HIS A 221 19.31 18.39 -21.37
CA HIS A 221 19.45 17.30 -22.33
C HIS A 221 20.63 16.34 -22.05
N ASP A 222 21.72 16.77 -21.42
CA ASP A 222 22.97 15.98 -21.40
C ASP A 222 23.04 14.88 -20.31
N LYS A 223 22.11 14.84 -19.35
CA LYS A 223 22.17 13.90 -18.20
C LYS A 223 20.82 13.32 -17.74
N LEU A 224 19.69 13.71 -18.35
CA LEU A 224 18.37 13.22 -17.94
C LEU A 224 18.05 11.90 -18.64
N ILE A 225 17.52 10.94 -17.89
CA ILE A 225 16.98 9.69 -18.42
C ILE A 225 15.49 9.88 -18.59
N THR A 226 15.04 9.88 -19.85
CA THR A 226 13.62 9.99 -20.24
C THR A 226 13.08 8.65 -20.72
N THR A 227 11.76 8.47 -20.74
CA THR A 227 11.11 7.27 -21.28
C THR A 227 11.53 6.99 -22.73
N GLU A 228 11.62 8.01 -23.59
CA GLU A 228 12.15 7.88 -24.96
C GLU A 228 13.58 7.31 -24.99
N SER A 229 14.47 7.78 -24.10
CA SER A 229 15.85 7.26 -24.02
C SER A 229 15.93 5.80 -23.55
N VAL A 230 14.95 5.33 -22.78
CA VAL A 230 14.87 3.92 -22.34
C VAL A 230 14.36 3.04 -23.49
N TRP A 231 13.41 3.55 -24.28
CA TRP A 231 12.81 2.82 -25.40
C TRP A 231 13.68 2.76 -26.65
N SER A 232 14.56 3.75 -26.86
CA SER A 232 15.53 3.76 -27.97
C SER A 232 16.58 2.66 -27.87
N LEU A 233 16.75 2.04 -26.71
CA LEU A 233 17.62 0.88 -26.46
C LEU A 233 16.98 -0.44 -26.92
N SER A 234 16.45 -0.46 -28.15
CA SER A 234 15.71 -1.60 -28.71
C SER A 234 16.59 -2.81 -29.10
N GLU A 235 17.88 -2.59 -29.31
CA GLU A 235 18.89 -3.61 -29.65
C GLU A 235 19.81 -3.98 -28.47
N ASP A 236 19.54 -3.46 -27.27
CA ASP A 236 20.34 -3.72 -26.09
C ASP A 236 20.19 -5.18 -25.59
N ARG A 237 21.23 -5.72 -24.94
CA ARG A 237 21.24 -7.12 -24.46
C ARG A 237 20.33 -7.39 -23.26
N LEU A 238 19.85 -6.33 -22.60
CA LEU A 238 18.92 -6.41 -21.47
C LEU A 238 17.54 -5.86 -21.82
N LEU A 239 17.49 -4.69 -22.49
CA LEU A 239 16.25 -4.00 -22.86
C LEU A 239 15.76 -4.30 -24.27
N GLY A 240 16.48 -5.14 -25.01
CA GLY A 240 16.14 -5.47 -26.39
C GLY A 240 14.86 -6.29 -26.50
N ASN A 241 14.17 -6.12 -27.62
CA ASN A 241 12.86 -6.75 -27.87
C ASN A 241 12.92 -8.29 -27.91
N THR A 242 14.10 -8.87 -28.14
CA THR A 242 14.35 -10.32 -28.14
C THR A 242 14.51 -10.90 -26.73
N GLU A 243 15.11 -10.13 -25.81
CA GLU A 243 15.42 -10.56 -24.45
C GLU A 243 14.34 -10.18 -23.43
N ASP A 244 13.59 -9.10 -23.69
CA ASP A 244 12.41 -8.68 -22.93
C ASP A 244 11.15 -8.60 -23.82
N PRO A 245 10.58 -9.76 -24.21
CA PRO A 245 9.47 -9.82 -25.16
C PRO A 245 8.15 -9.25 -24.62
N ARG A 246 8.09 -8.91 -23.31
CA ARG A 246 6.92 -8.36 -22.62
C ARG A 246 7.14 -6.91 -22.17
N ASN A 247 8.30 -6.31 -22.47
CA ASN A 247 8.70 -4.98 -22.01
C ASN A 247 8.63 -4.81 -20.49
N GLU A 248 8.82 -5.86 -19.69
CA GLU A 248 8.72 -5.81 -18.23
C GLU A 248 9.73 -4.84 -17.60
N PHE A 249 10.95 -4.75 -18.16
CA PHE A 249 11.96 -3.81 -17.67
C PHE A 249 11.60 -2.36 -18.02
N LYS A 250 11.17 -2.14 -19.27
CA LYS A 250 10.78 -0.81 -19.77
C LYS A 250 9.54 -0.30 -19.04
N ASP A 251 8.55 -1.16 -18.81
CA ASP A 251 7.32 -0.84 -18.10
C ASP A 251 7.58 -0.38 -16.65
N VAL A 252 8.61 -0.88 -15.96
CA VAL A 252 8.99 -0.39 -14.62
C VAL A 252 9.51 1.06 -14.68
N CYS A 253 10.30 1.42 -15.69
CA CYS A 253 10.72 2.81 -15.91
C CYS A 253 9.55 3.72 -16.26
N LEU A 254 8.63 3.27 -17.11
CA LEU A 254 7.40 4.00 -17.43
C LEU A 254 6.54 4.19 -16.18
N SER A 255 6.32 3.14 -15.40
CA SER A 255 5.55 3.20 -14.14
C SER A 255 6.16 4.20 -13.15
N PHE A 256 7.50 4.29 -13.09
CA PHE A 256 8.18 5.28 -12.25
C PHE A 256 8.02 6.72 -12.77
N ALA A 257 8.05 6.92 -14.09
CA ALA A 257 7.76 8.21 -14.68
C ALA A 257 6.31 8.63 -14.43
N LEU A 258 5.34 7.74 -14.65
CA LEU A 258 3.92 7.95 -14.37
C LEU A 258 3.68 8.29 -12.90
N TYR A 259 4.31 7.56 -11.96
CA TYR A 259 4.31 7.87 -10.53
C TYR A 259 4.75 9.32 -10.25
N LYS A 260 5.81 9.79 -10.93
CA LYS A 260 6.31 11.16 -10.78
C LYS A 260 5.34 12.21 -11.32
N LEU A 261 4.56 11.87 -12.34
CA LEU A 261 3.49 12.74 -12.84
C LEU A 261 2.32 12.74 -11.86
N LEU A 262 1.84 11.57 -11.46
CA LEU A 262 0.65 11.38 -10.63
C LEU A 262 0.81 11.95 -9.21
N ARG A 263 2.01 11.88 -8.62
CA ARG A 263 2.27 12.44 -7.28
C ARG A 263 2.00 13.95 -7.20
N ARG A 264 2.12 14.70 -8.31
CA ARG A 264 1.88 16.15 -8.36
C ARG A 264 0.43 16.51 -8.04
N ARG A 265 -0.49 15.59 -8.35
CA ARG A 265 -1.92 15.75 -8.12
C ARG A 265 -2.28 15.86 -6.63
N PHE A 266 -1.57 15.16 -5.76
CA PHE A 266 -1.77 15.22 -4.30
C PHE A 266 -1.21 16.50 -3.64
N TYR A 267 -0.49 17.33 -4.39
CA TYR A 267 0.09 18.58 -3.90
C TYR A 267 -0.41 19.80 -4.68
N SER A 268 -1.50 19.63 -5.44
CA SER A 268 -2.17 20.69 -6.19
C SER A 268 -1.22 21.45 -7.13
N LEU A 269 -0.25 20.74 -7.72
CA LEU A 269 0.65 21.28 -8.74
C LEU A 269 0.02 21.15 -10.14
N PRO A 270 0.25 22.11 -11.06
CA PRO A 270 -0.36 22.08 -12.38
C PRO A 270 0.13 20.89 -13.22
N MET A 271 -0.82 20.23 -13.89
CA MET A 271 -0.58 19.10 -14.79
C MET A 271 -0.76 19.54 -16.24
N HIS A 272 0.31 20.06 -16.83
CA HIS A 272 0.31 20.59 -18.20
C HIS A 272 0.00 19.50 -19.24
N GLU A 273 0.34 18.25 -18.96
CA GLU A 273 0.12 17.12 -19.86
C GLU A 273 -1.33 16.62 -19.93
N ALA A 274 -2.17 16.96 -18.94
CA ALA A 274 -3.53 16.42 -18.83
C ALA A 274 -4.48 16.92 -19.94
N ALA A 275 -4.20 18.08 -20.53
CA ALA A 275 -5.01 18.66 -21.61
C ALA A 275 -4.61 18.15 -23.01
N ASP A 276 -3.51 17.41 -23.14
CA ASP A 276 -2.97 17.00 -24.43
C ASP A 276 -3.56 15.67 -24.91
N SER A 277 -4.00 15.62 -26.17
CA SER A 277 -4.39 14.37 -26.83
C SER A 277 -3.28 13.31 -26.83
N LYS A 278 -2.02 13.73 -26.68
CA LYS A 278 -0.84 12.85 -26.59
C LYS A 278 -0.89 11.91 -25.40
N THR A 279 -1.31 12.36 -24.21
CA THR A 279 -1.39 11.49 -23.01
C THR A 279 -2.51 10.47 -23.16
N LYS A 280 -3.64 10.89 -23.74
CA LYS A 280 -4.74 10.01 -24.13
C LYS A 280 -4.28 8.91 -25.11
N ARG A 281 -3.55 9.27 -26.18
CA ARG A 281 -2.97 8.29 -27.13
C ARG A 281 -1.99 7.33 -26.46
N LEU A 282 -1.19 7.79 -25.50
CA LEU A 282 -0.30 6.91 -24.74
C LEU A 282 -1.05 5.79 -24.03
N VAL A 283 -2.13 6.14 -23.33
CA VAL A 283 -2.88 5.14 -22.56
C VAL A 283 -3.60 4.16 -23.50
N PHE A 284 -4.29 4.65 -24.53
CA PHE A 284 -5.09 3.80 -25.41
C PHE A 284 -4.28 3.02 -26.47
N GLU A 285 -3.29 3.64 -27.10
CA GLU A 285 -2.49 3.01 -28.17
C GLU A 285 -1.21 2.38 -27.59
N GLY A 286 -0.56 3.01 -26.61
CA GLY A 286 0.73 2.55 -26.07
C GLY A 286 0.61 1.51 -24.95
N ILE A 287 -0.22 1.79 -23.95
CA ILE A 287 -0.38 0.95 -22.74
C ILE A 287 -1.40 -0.18 -23.00
N LEU A 288 -2.50 0.12 -23.70
CA LEU A 288 -3.59 -0.82 -24.00
C LEU A 288 -3.55 -1.42 -25.41
N GLY A 289 -2.78 -0.85 -26.33
CA GLY A 289 -2.86 -1.13 -27.76
C GLY A 289 -1.80 -2.09 -28.29
N GLN A 290 -1.33 -3.07 -27.50
CA GLN A 290 -0.32 -4.01 -27.99
C GLN A 290 -0.95 -5.21 -28.75
N GLU A 291 -1.65 -4.89 -29.84
CA GLU A 291 -2.01 -5.83 -30.89
C GLU A 291 -0.74 -6.35 -31.57
N GLN A 292 -0.37 -7.60 -31.30
CA GLN A 292 0.33 -8.56 -32.17
C GLN A 292 1.20 -9.52 -31.37
N LYS A 293 0.57 -10.51 -30.73
CA LYS A 293 1.11 -11.88 -30.72
C LYS A 293 -0.03 -12.85 -31.00
N SER A 294 0.11 -13.60 -32.09
CA SER A 294 -0.76 -14.71 -32.46
C SER A 294 -0.88 -15.69 -31.29
N GLY A 295 -2.10 -15.87 -30.78
CA GLY A 295 -2.50 -16.97 -29.90
C GLY A 295 -2.93 -16.54 -28.49
N GLY A 296 -4.22 -16.22 -28.32
CA GLY A 296 -4.90 -16.14 -27.02
C GLY A 296 -5.53 -14.79 -26.71
N ASP A 297 -6.87 -14.74 -26.68
CA ASP A 297 -7.78 -13.59 -26.52
C ASP A 297 -7.76 -12.92 -25.12
N ASP A 298 -6.77 -13.20 -24.25
CA ASP A 298 -6.87 -12.95 -22.80
C ASP A 298 -5.87 -11.93 -22.21
N ASP A 299 -4.91 -11.37 -22.96
CA ASP A 299 -3.74 -10.68 -22.40
C ASP A 299 -3.66 -9.13 -22.59
N ASP A 300 -4.59 -8.50 -23.32
CA ASP A 300 -4.49 -7.06 -23.70
C ASP A 300 -4.44 -6.09 -22.51
N TYR A 301 -5.12 -6.41 -21.40
CA TYR A 301 -5.23 -5.54 -20.22
C TYR A 301 -4.20 -5.83 -19.11
N GLU A 302 -3.49 -6.96 -19.18
CA GLU A 302 -2.52 -7.35 -18.14
C GLU A 302 -1.32 -6.40 -18.09
N ARG A 303 -0.94 -5.79 -19.22
CA ARG A 303 0.09 -4.76 -19.26
C ARG A 303 -0.33 -3.48 -18.54
N ALA A 304 -1.56 -3.01 -18.75
CA ALA A 304 -2.08 -1.81 -18.07
C ALA A 304 -2.17 -2.01 -16.55
N PHE A 305 -2.64 -3.18 -16.11
CA PHE A 305 -2.61 -3.53 -14.69
C PHE A 305 -1.19 -3.62 -14.15
N ARG A 306 -0.26 -4.25 -14.87
CA ARG A 306 1.14 -4.35 -14.44
C ARG A 306 1.78 -2.97 -14.24
N ILE A 307 1.55 -2.04 -15.18
CA ILE A 307 2.10 -0.68 -15.10
C ILE A 307 1.49 0.07 -13.92
N THR A 308 0.16 0.09 -13.80
CA THR A 308 -0.53 0.79 -12.72
C THR A 308 -0.27 0.19 -11.35
N GLU A 309 -0.14 -1.12 -11.24
CA GLU A 309 0.23 -1.82 -10.02
C GLU A 309 1.62 -1.41 -9.53
N VAL A 310 2.61 -1.36 -10.43
CA VAL A 310 3.96 -0.91 -10.08
C VAL A 310 3.96 0.59 -9.75
N GLU A 311 3.24 1.41 -10.51
CA GLU A 311 3.08 2.84 -10.23
C GLU A 311 2.49 3.11 -8.85
N LEU A 312 1.36 2.48 -8.53
CA LEU A 312 0.69 2.62 -7.24
C LEU A 312 1.55 2.09 -6.09
N SER A 313 2.39 1.06 -6.35
CA SER A 313 3.36 0.58 -5.35
C SER A 313 4.39 1.66 -4.99
N PHE A 314 4.82 2.49 -5.96
CA PHE A 314 5.70 3.63 -5.70
C PHE A 314 4.98 4.74 -4.91
N LEU A 315 3.71 5.03 -5.22
CA LEU A 315 2.91 5.99 -4.44
C LEU A 315 2.70 5.51 -3.00
N GLN A 316 2.38 4.23 -2.83
CA GLN A 316 2.24 3.62 -1.51
C GLN A 316 3.55 3.71 -0.73
N ASP A 317 4.67 3.39 -1.35
CA ASP A 317 6.01 3.51 -0.76
C ASP A 317 6.43 4.95 -0.45
N TYR A 318 5.87 5.93 -1.17
CA TYR A 318 6.13 7.35 -0.95
C TYR A 318 5.35 7.91 0.24
N PHE A 319 4.05 7.59 0.35
CA PHE A 319 3.20 8.08 1.45
C PHE A 319 3.34 7.28 2.73
N TYR A 320 3.49 5.96 2.61
CA TYR A 320 3.44 4.99 3.72
C TYR A 320 4.69 4.13 3.79
N GLY A 321 5.78 4.54 3.15
CA GLY A 321 7.05 3.82 3.20
C GLY A 321 8.20 4.76 3.49
N ASN A 322 9.30 4.18 3.96
CA ASN A 322 10.57 4.90 4.07
C ASN A 322 11.39 4.82 2.78
N HIS A 323 10.90 4.13 1.74
CA HIS A 323 11.64 3.92 0.49
C HIS A 323 11.97 5.23 -0.21
N ALA A 324 10.99 6.12 -0.37
CA ALA A 324 11.23 7.42 -1.01
C ALA A 324 12.31 8.22 -0.27
N VAL A 325 12.29 8.23 1.07
CA VAL A 325 13.31 8.91 1.90
C VAL A 325 14.69 8.28 1.73
N VAL A 326 14.75 6.95 1.72
CA VAL A 326 15.99 6.19 1.70
C VAL A 326 16.68 6.25 0.34
N PHE A 327 15.90 6.29 -0.74
CA PHE A 327 16.40 6.32 -2.12
C PHE A 327 16.63 7.73 -2.67
N VAL A 328 16.41 8.79 -1.87
CA VAL A 328 16.63 10.18 -2.32
C VAL A 328 18.04 10.43 -2.81
N ASN A 329 19.06 9.79 -2.25
CA ASN A 329 20.45 9.95 -2.72
C ASN A 329 20.94 8.73 -3.53
N GLY A 330 20.01 7.95 -4.12
CA GLY A 330 20.29 6.69 -4.79
C GLY A 330 20.28 5.49 -3.83
N PHE A 331 20.99 4.41 -4.19
CA PHE A 331 20.97 3.18 -3.42
C PHE A 331 21.54 3.35 -2.00
N PRO A 332 20.88 2.81 -0.95
CA PRO A 332 21.20 3.12 0.44
C PRO A 332 22.42 2.35 1.01
N LEU A 333 23.56 2.38 0.32
CA LEU A 333 24.79 1.66 0.72
C LEU A 333 25.23 1.98 2.15
N ARG A 334 25.20 3.26 2.55
CA ARG A 334 25.63 3.69 3.89
C ARG A 334 24.75 3.08 4.98
N ARG A 335 23.43 3.04 4.79
CA ARG A 335 22.48 2.46 5.74
C ARG A 335 22.66 0.95 5.85
N LEU A 336 22.81 0.26 4.71
CA LEU A 336 23.06 -1.18 4.68
C LEU A 336 24.40 -1.54 5.33
N ALA A 337 25.45 -0.77 5.08
CA ALA A 337 26.75 -0.96 5.73
C ALA A 337 26.66 -0.81 7.26
N LEU A 338 25.95 0.21 7.76
CA LEU A 338 25.71 0.38 9.20
C LEU A 338 24.91 -0.78 9.81
N SER A 339 23.94 -1.34 9.08
CA SER A 339 23.18 -2.53 9.50
C SER A 339 24.07 -3.78 9.56
N LEU A 340 24.93 -4.01 8.56
CA LEU A 340 25.89 -5.11 8.56
C LEU A 340 26.92 -4.99 9.69
N LEU A 341 27.44 -3.78 9.94
CA LEU A 341 28.34 -3.52 11.07
C LEU A 341 27.64 -3.78 12.42
N LEU A 342 26.37 -3.40 12.55
CA LEU A 342 25.58 -3.69 13.75
C LEU A 342 25.40 -5.19 13.96
N VAL A 343 25.09 -5.96 12.91
CA VAL A 343 25.00 -7.42 12.97
C VAL A 343 26.32 -8.04 13.42
N ALA A 344 27.45 -7.56 12.89
CA ALA A 344 28.77 -8.03 13.31
C ALA A 344 29.05 -7.73 14.80
N ALA A 345 28.71 -6.53 15.27
CA ALA A 345 28.85 -6.14 16.68
C ALA A 345 27.95 -6.98 17.61
N LEU A 346 26.72 -7.32 17.18
CA LEU A 346 25.79 -8.18 17.90
C LEU A 346 26.23 -9.64 17.96
N LEU A 347 26.90 -10.14 16.92
CA LEU A 347 27.52 -11.46 16.97
C LEU A 347 28.72 -11.47 17.91
N PHE A 348 29.52 -10.41 17.91
CA PHE A 348 30.66 -10.28 18.80
C PHE A 348 30.26 -10.20 20.28
N ILE A 349 29.20 -9.47 20.64
CA ILE A 349 28.75 -9.35 22.04
C ILE A 349 28.22 -10.68 22.63
N ALA A 350 27.88 -11.67 21.79
CA ALA A 350 27.44 -12.97 22.27
C ALA A 350 28.53 -13.70 23.09
N TYR A 351 29.81 -13.45 22.79
CA TYR A 351 30.96 -14.01 23.49
C TYR A 351 31.12 -13.48 24.93
N PRO A 352 31.26 -12.15 25.18
CA PRO A 352 31.38 -11.63 26.54
C PRO A 352 30.13 -11.93 27.38
N VAL A 353 28.93 -11.94 26.79
CA VAL A 353 27.69 -12.31 27.50
C VAL A 353 27.72 -13.74 28.04
N HIS A 354 28.33 -14.68 27.32
CA HIS A 354 28.52 -16.06 27.78
C HIS A 354 29.41 -16.14 29.03
N SER A 355 30.40 -15.25 29.12
CA SER A 355 31.38 -15.20 30.21
C SER A 355 30.89 -14.51 31.48
N ILE A 356 29.69 -13.90 31.46
CA ILE A 356 29.13 -13.18 32.62
C ILE A 356 28.87 -14.12 33.81
N PRO A 357 28.20 -15.28 33.67
CA PRO A 357 27.94 -16.17 34.80
C PRO A 357 29.22 -16.70 35.44
N THR A 358 30.21 -17.10 34.63
CA THR A 358 31.49 -17.64 35.12
C THR A 358 32.28 -16.60 35.89
N ARG A 359 32.33 -15.35 35.42
CA ARG A 359 33.03 -14.25 36.10
C ARG A 359 32.31 -13.78 37.36
N ARG A 360 30.98 -13.83 37.36
CA ARG A 360 30.17 -13.54 38.54
C ARG A 360 30.45 -14.56 39.63
N SER A 361 30.61 -15.85 39.30
CA SER A 361 31.03 -16.87 40.27
C SER A 361 32.39 -16.57 40.92
N ASP A 362 33.37 -16.06 40.14
CA ASP A 362 34.70 -15.70 40.66
C ASP A 362 34.67 -14.51 41.64
N HIS A 363 33.86 -13.48 41.37
CA HIS A 363 33.68 -12.34 42.27
C HIS A 363 32.78 -12.65 43.49
N HIS A 364 31.80 -13.55 43.34
CA HIS A 364 30.88 -13.94 44.42
C HIS A 364 31.61 -14.63 45.57
N GLN A 365 32.72 -15.34 45.32
CA GLN A 365 33.51 -15.95 46.39
C GLN A 365 34.08 -14.92 47.40
N GLN A 366 34.14 -13.63 47.03
CA GLN A 366 34.68 -12.55 47.88
C GLN A 366 33.60 -11.64 48.50
N GLN A 367 32.35 -11.63 47.99
CA GLN A 367 31.31 -10.65 48.37
C GLN A 367 30.03 -11.25 49.00
N GLN A 368 29.91 -12.58 49.07
CA GLN A 368 28.71 -13.28 49.56
C GLN A 368 28.43 -13.13 51.07
N GLN A 369 29.25 -12.39 51.81
CA GLN A 369 29.10 -12.24 53.26
C GLN A 369 28.14 -11.12 53.71
N GLN A 370 27.57 -10.27 52.83
CA GLN A 370 26.83 -9.09 53.33
C GLN A 370 25.46 -8.71 52.76
N LEU A 371 24.96 -9.13 51.59
CA LEU A 371 23.59 -8.72 51.21
C LEU A 371 22.91 -9.69 50.24
N GLY A 372 21.72 -10.17 50.62
CA GLY A 372 20.86 -10.99 49.76
C GLY A 372 20.45 -10.21 48.50
N GLN A 373 20.99 -10.58 47.34
CA GLN A 373 20.74 -9.88 46.09
C GLN A 373 20.34 -10.82 44.94
N ASN A 374 19.51 -10.24 44.07
CA ASN A 374 18.80 -10.84 42.95
C ASN A 374 19.71 -11.55 41.94
N THR A 375 19.69 -12.87 42.00
CA THR A 375 20.33 -13.74 41.02
C THR A 375 19.46 -13.84 39.78
N VAL A 376 19.94 -13.26 38.68
CA VAL A 376 19.38 -13.42 37.33
C VAL A 376 19.73 -14.83 36.86
N THR A 377 18.76 -15.73 36.74
CA THR A 377 19.01 -17.16 36.47
C THR A 377 19.03 -17.47 34.97
N HIS A 378 18.25 -16.73 34.16
CA HIS A 378 18.12 -16.98 32.72
C HIS A 378 18.74 -15.87 31.84
N GLY A 379 19.69 -15.11 32.39
CA GLY A 379 20.27 -13.92 31.76
C GLY A 379 20.84 -14.15 30.35
N VAL A 380 21.63 -15.22 30.18
CA VAL A 380 22.29 -15.55 28.91
C VAL A 380 21.28 -15.92 27.83
N PHE A 381 20.31 -16.77 28.16
CA PHE A 381 19.27 -17.22 27.23
C PHE A 381 18.39 -16.07 26.73
N ILE A 382 17.97 -15.18 27.64
CA ILE A 382 17.18 -13.99 27.29
C ILE A 382 17.99 -13.08 26.36
N THR A 383 19.27 -12.84 26.68
CA THR A 383 20.14 -11.98 25.88
C THR A 383 20.35 -12.54 24.46
N TYR A 384 20.62 -13.84 24.33
CA TYR A 384 20.74 -14.48 23.01
C TYR A 384 19.44 -14.44 22.20
N SER A 385 18.30 -14.59 22.86
CA SER A 385 17.00 -14.45 22.20
C SER A 385 16.82 -13.04 21.64
N ILE A 386 17.15 -12.00 22.42
CA ILE A 386 17.07 -10.60 21.97
C ILE A 386 18.05 -10.35 20.82
N ILE A 387 19.30 -10.82 20.91
CA ILE A 387 20.31 -10.68 19.84
C ILE A 387 19.81 -11.34 18.54
N ALA A 388 19.32 -12.58 18.61
CA ALA A 388 18.81 -13.30 17.45
C ALA A 388 17.62 -12.56 16.79
N LEU A 389 16.73 -11.99 17.59
CA LEU A 389 15.61 -11.17 17.10
C LEU A 389 16.09 -9.90 16.42
N ILE A 390 17.08 -9.19 16.98
CA ILE A 390 17.65 -8.00 16.34
C ILE A 390 18.32 -8.39 15.02
N ILE A 391 19.14 -9.44 15.00
CA ILE A 391 19.80 -9.90 13.75
C ILE A 391 18.77 -10.27 12.68
N GLY A 392 17.76 -11.09 13.02
CA GLY A 392 16.71 -11.48 12.08
C GLY A 392 15.96 -10.26 11.53
N LYS A 393 15.74 -9.26 12.38
CA LYS A 393 15.11 -8.00 12.03
C LYS A 393 15.98 -7.13 11.12
N GLU A 394 17.28 -7.04 11.38
CA GLU A 394 18.24 -6.32 10.51
C GLU A 394 18.35 -6.97 9.13
N VAL A 395 18.42 -8.30 9.08
CA VAL A 395 18.39 -9.05 7.81
C VAL A 395 17.09 -8.76 7.07
N TRP A 396 15.94 -8.75 7.75
CA TRP A 396 14.66 -8.43 7.14
C TRP A 396 14.61 -7.01 6.57
N GLU A 397 15.14 -6.01 7.26
CA GLU A 397 15.25 -4.63 6.76
C GLU A 397 16.09 -4.56 5.49
N ILE A 398 17.25 -5.25 5.46
CA ILE A 398 18.11 -5.36 4.27
C ILE A 398 17.32 -5.98 3.12
N LEU A 399 16.63 -7.10 3.37
CA LEU A 399 15.82 -7.79 2.36
C LEU A 399 14.73 -6.87 1.78
N ILE A 400 14.03 -6.09 2.60
CA ILE A 400 12.98 -5.17 2.13
C ILE A 400 13.54 -4.13 1.16
N HIS A 401 14.65 -3.48 1.51
CA HIS A 401 15.21 -2.40 0.69
C HIS A 401 15.91 -2.94 -0.56
N VAL A 402 16.63 -4.06 -0.46
CA VAL A 402 17.29 -4.71 -1.60
C VAL A 402 16.22 -5.22 -2.57
N PHE A 403 15.21 -5.93 -2.08
CA PHE A 403 14.14 -6.50 -2.90
C PHE A 403 12.93 -5.56 -3.07
N SER A 404 13.19 -4.30 -3.45
CA SER A 404 12.16 -3.28 -3.69
C SER A 404 12.07 -2.88 -5.18
N HIS A 405 10.90 -2.39 -5.62
CA HIS A 405 10.72 -1.79 -6.95
C HIS A 405 11.64 -0.56 -7.16
N TRP A 406 11.97 0.17 -6.09
CA TRP A 406 12.92 1.29 -6.15
C TRP A 406 14.32 0.85 -6.57
N THR A 407 14.76 -0.31 -6.07
CA THR A 407 16.05 -0.91 -6.47
C THR A 407 16.04 -1.31 -7.94
N LYS A 408 14.91 -1.79 -8.48
CA LYS A 408 14.80 -2.10 -9.92
C LYS A 408 15.05 -0.87 -10.79
N VAL A 409 14.36 0.24 -10.49
CA VAL A 409 14.52 1.51 -11.21
C VAL A 409 15.93 2.05 -11.07
N TRP A 410 16.47 2.04 -9.84
CA TRP A 410 17.84 2.52 -9.60
C TRP A 410 18.88 1.71 -10.38
N MET A 411 18.79 0.37 -10.33
CA MET A 411 19.70 -0.52 -11.08
C MET A 411 19.60 -0.28 -12.59
N LEU A 412 18.39 -0.09 -13.11
CA LEU A 412 18.17 0.13 -14.53
C LEU A 412 18.68 1.49 -14.98
N CYS A 413 18.40 2.56 -14.22
CA CYS A 413 18.93 3.90 -14.50
C CYS A 413 20.47 3.93 -14.41
N TRP A 414 21.06 3.20 -13.45
CA TRP A 414 22.50 3.11 -13.29
C TRP A 414 23.15 2.33 -14.44
N TYR A 415 22.52 1.23 -14.89
CA TYR A 415 22.93 0.48 -16.07
C TYR A 415 22.91 1.34 -17.34
N ILE A 416 21.86 2.14 -17.55
CA ILE A 416 21.73 3.03 -18.72
C ILE A 416 22.78 4.15 -18.68
N ARG A 417 23.08 4.69 -17.50
CA ARG A 417 24.00 5.82 -17.34
C ARG A 417 25.47 5.45 -17.51
N GLU A 418 25.86 4.23 -17.15
CA GLU A 418 27.26 3.82 -17.07
C GLU A 418 27.57 2.68 -18.06
N PRO A 419 28.17 2.97 -19.22
CA PRO A 419 28.50 1.96 -20.23
C PRO A 419 29.40 0.82 -19.71
N LYS A 420 30.22 1.11 -18.68
CA LYS A 420 31.12 0.13 -18.05
C LYS A 420 30.39 -1.04 -17.37
N LEU A 421 29.12 -0.83 -17.01
CA LEU A 421 28.25 -1.79 -16.31
C LEU A 421 27.43 -2.66 -17.27
N GLN A 422 27.51 -2.43 -18.59
CA GLN A 422 26.91 -3.26 -19.63
C GLN A 422 27.71 -4.56 -19.84
N ARG A 423 27.81 -5.33 -18.75
CA ARG A 423 28.49 -6.62 -18.69
C ARG A 423 27.46 -7.73 -18.48
N PRO A 424 27.68 -8.92 -19.03
CA PRO A 424 26.75 -10.05 -18.91
C PRO A 424 26.53 -10.50 -17.46
N THR A 425 27.48 -10.21 -16.56
CA THR A 425 27.33 -10.48 -15.13
C THR A 425 26.29 -9.57 -14.48
N MET A 426 26.33 -8.27 -14.81
CA MET A 426 25.37 -7.29 -14.28
C MET A 426 23.97 -7.55 -14.82
N GLU A 427 23.84 -7.92 -16.09
CA GLU A 427 22.58 -8.32 -16.72
C GLU A 427 21.94 -9.53 -16.01
N LYS A 428 22.73 -10.57 -15.70
CA LYS A 428 22.26 -11.73 -14.93
C LYS A 428 21.80 -11.34 -13.53
N VAL A 429 22.50 -10.40 -12.88
CA VAL A 429 22.11 -9.86 -11.57
C VAL A 429 20.78 -9.11 -11.67
N VAL A 430 20.62 -8.21 -12.65
CA VAL A 430 19.36 -7.46 -12.86
C VAL A 430 18.21 -8.43 -13.14
N ARG A 431 18.39 -9.44 -14.00
CA ARG A 431 17.38 -10.46 -14.29
C ARG A 431 17.03 -11.31 -13.06
N ALA A 432 18.03 -11.70 -12.26
CA ALA A 432 17.81 -12.41 -11.01
C ALA A 432 17.04 -11.55 -10.00
N MET A 433 17.39 -10.28 -9.87
CA MET A 433 16.68 -9.33 -9.03
C MET A 433 15.22 -9.17 -9.45
N PHE A 434 14.93 -9.03 -10.75
CA PHE A 434 13.55 -8.93 -11.22
C PHE A 434 12.72 -10.18 -10.93
N ARG A 435 13.32 -11.38 -10.97
CA ARG A 435 12.65 -12.64 -10.59
C ARG A 435 12.41 -12.78 -9.09
N LEU A 436 13.34 -12.30 -8.26
CA LEU A 436 13.26 -12.41 -6.81
C LEU A 436 12.34 -11.34 -6.19
N VAL A 437 12.21 -10.17 -6.82
CA VAL A 437 11.35 -9.09 -6.34
C VAL A 437 9.91 -9.29 -6.78
N THR A 438 9.12 -9.91 -5.90
CA THR A 438 7.67 -10.08 -6.02
C THR A 438 6.88 -9.24 -5.01
N ARG A 439 7.56 -8.56 -4.08
CA ARG A 439 6.94 -7.73 -3.04
C ARG A 439 6.27 -6.50 -3.65
N GLY A 440 5.09 -6.15 -3.17
CA GLY A 440 4.31 -5.00 -3.65
C GLY A 440 3.36 -5.31 -4.81
N LYS A 441 3.25 -6.59 -5.20
CA LYS A 441 2.25 -6.98 -6.19
C LYS A 441 0.83 -6.93 -5.60
N TRP A 442 -0.07 -6.26 -6.31
CA TRP A 442 -1.49 -6.31 -6.02
C TRP A 442 -1.96 -7.76 -6.19
N ASN A 443 -2.58 -8.32 -5.15
CA ASN A 443 -3.05 -9.71 -5.20
C ASN A 443 -4.29 -9.89 -6.09
N GLN A 444 -4.75 -8.81 -6.75
CA GLN A 444 -5.94 -8.77 -7.61
C GLN A 444 -7.19 -9.29 -6.91
N ASN A 445 -7.25 -9.21 -5.58
CA ASN A 445 -8.41 -9.64 -4.81
C ASN A 445 -9.32 -8.44 -4.60
N ILE A 446 -10.60 -8.63 -4.91
CA ILE A 446 -11.64 -7.63 -4.75
C ILE A 446 -12.58 -8.04 -3.61
N GLY A 447 -12.96 -7.09 -2.77
CA GLY A 447 -13.99 -7.30 -1.77
C GLY A 447 -15.37 -7.48 -2.41
N GLN A 448 -16.17 -8.38 -1.85
CA GLN A 448 -17.49 -8.72 -2.33
C GLN A 448 -18.47 -8.62 -1.16
N TYR A 449 -19.52 -7.83 -1.35
CA TYR A 449 -20.59 -7.68 -0.37
C TYR A 449 -21.96 -7.73 -1.05
N ASN A 450 -22.77 -8.71 -0.66
CA ASN A 450 -24.16 -8.83 -1.12
C ASN A 450 -25.09 -8.47 0.03
N ILE A 451 -25.85 -7.38 -0.11
CA ILE A 451 -26.72 -6.83 0.95
C ILE A 451 -27.84 -7.83 1.31
N LEU A 452 -28.44 -8.49 0.31
CA LEU A 452 -29.57 -9.41 0.49
C LEU A 452 -29.16 -10.73 1.14
N VAL A 453 -27.97 -11.27 0.77
CA VAL A 453 -27.44 -12.51 1.38
C VAL A 453 -26.92 -12.25 2.79
N SER A 454 -26.25 -11.12 3.03
CA SER A 454 -25.68 -10.80 4.34
C SER A 454 -26.76 -10.51 5.40
N ALA A 455 -27.91 -9.96 5.02
CA ALA A 455 -29.07 -9.78 5.90
C ALA A 455 -29.57 -11.10 6.52
N ASN A 456 -29.52 -12.20 5.76
CA ASN A 456 -29.94 -13.52 6.27
C ASN A 456 -28.94 -14.13 7.28
N ILE A 457 -27.65 -13.84 7.15
CA ILE A 457 -26.60 -14.39 8.04
C ILE A 457 -26.59 -13.68 9.40
N PHE A 458 -27.09 -12.44 9.47
CA PHE A 458 -27.28 -11.70 10.72
C PHE A 458 -28.25 -12.40 11.70
N ARG A 459 -29.04 -13.40 11.24
CA ARG A 459 -29.80 -14.32 12.11
C ARG A 459 -28.92 -15.13 13.07
N LEU A 460 -27.64 -15.35 12.76
CA LEU A 460 -26.81 -16.35 13.44
C LEU A 460 -25.64 -15.78 14.26
N ILE A 461 -25.09 -14.59 13.94
CA ILE A 461 -23.85 -14.12 14.61
C ILE A 461 -23.83 -12.58 14.76
N LEU A 462 -23.64 -12.10 16.00
CA LEU A 462 -23.54 -10.67 16.39
C LEU A 462 -22.18 -10.02 16.03
N PHE A 463 -21.26 -10.76 15.42
CA PHE A 463 -20.00 -10.22 14.90
C PHE A 463 -20.19 -9.76 13.46
N LYS A 464 -19.93 -8.46 13.21
CA LYS A 464 -19.82 -7.86 11.88
C LYS A 464 -19.13 -8.83 10.91
N LEU A 465 -19.87 -9.37 9.93
CA LEU A 465 -19.30 -10.28 8.95
C LEU A 465 -18.18 -9.56 8.18
N ARG A 466 -17.01 -10.20 8.13
CA ARG A 466 -15.94 -9.78 7.23
C ARG A 466 -16.42 -9.93 5.79
N PRO A 467 -16.25 -8.90 4.93
CA PRO A 467 -16.55 -9.02 3.52
C PRO A 467 -15.74 -10.16 2.90
N ARG A 468 -16.33 -10.90 1.95
CA ARG A 468 -15.64 -11.97 1.23
C ARG A 468 -14.64 -11.32 0.28
N THR A 469 -13.46 -11.89 0.10
CA THR A 469 -12.51 -11.44 -0.93
C THR A 469 -12.43 -12.52 -2.01
N VAL A 470 -12.52 -12.10 -3.27
CA VAL A 470 -12.49 -12.99 -4.43
C VAL A 470 -11.45 -12.47 -5.41
N LYS A 471 -10.68 -13.36 -6.05
CA LYS A 471 -9.73 -12.96 -7.09
C LYS A 471 -10.51 -12.41 -8.29
N LEU A 472 -10.08 -11.26 -8.81
CA LEU A 472 -10.70 -10.58 -9.93
C LEU A 472 -10.75 -11.51 -11.15
N PRO A 473 -11.95 -11.91 -11.62
CA PRO A 473 -12.07 -12.77 -12.79
C PRO A 473 -11.55 -12.05 -14.04
N ALA A 474 -10.88 -12.78 -14.94
CA ALA A 474 -10.40 -12.27 -16.23
C ALA A 474 -11.54 -11.59 -17.03
N ARG A 475 -12.74 -12.16 -17.00
CA ARG A 475 -13.95 -11.61 -17.63
C ARG A 475 -14.31 -10.21 -17.14
N VAL A 476 -14.14 -9.93 -15.85
CA VAL A 476 -14.40 -8.60 -15.27
C VAL A 476 -13.32 -7.62 -15.70
N LYS A 477 -12.05 -8.05 -15.76
CA LYS A 477 -10.97 -7.21 -16.31
C LYS A 477 -11.27 -6.83 -17.75
N SER A 478 -11.58 -7.82 -18.60
CA SER A 478 -11.90 -7.61 -20.01
C SER A 478 -13.07 -6.63 -20.19
N ALA A 479 -14.19 -6.82 -19.49
CA ALA A 479 -15.37 -5.96 -19.64
C ALA A 479 -15.13 -4.51 -19.16
N VAL A 480 -14.35 -4.32 -18.09
CA VAL A 480 -13.96 -2.99 -17.61
C VAL A 480 -13.04 -2.31 -18.63
N PHE A 481 -12.09 -3.02 -19.22
CA PHE A 481 -11.18 -2.47 -20.21
C PHE A 481 -11.83 -2.24 -21.58
N GLU A 482 -12.82 -3.04 -21.97
CA GLU A 482 -13.66 -2.77 -23.13
C GLU A 482 -14.45 -1.47 -22.94
N SER A 483 -15.03 -1.28 -21.75
CA SER A 483 -15.72 -0.03 -21.37
C SER A 483 -14.76 1.15 -21.35
N PHE A 484 -13.54 0.94 -20.83
CA PHE A 484 -12.49 1.95 -20.82
C PHE A 484 -12.04 2.31 -22.24
N ARG A 485 -11.82 1.32 -23.13
CA ARG A 485 -11.46 1.53 -24.55
C ARG A 485 -12.56 2.30 -25.29
N GLY A 486 -13.83 2.12 -24.91
CA GLY A 486 -14.95 2.93 -25.38
C GLY A 486 -14.83 4.44 -25.10
N LEU A 487 -13.94 4.86 -24.19
CA LEU A 487 -13.63 6.27 -23.92
C LEU A 487 -12.66 6.89 -24.95
N GLN A 488 -11.96 6.08 -25.75
CA GLN A 488 -10.93 6.57 -26.67
C GLN A 488 -11.48 7.62 -27.64
N SER A 489 -12.71 7.44 -28.15
CA SER A 489 -13.34 8.38 -29.08
C SER A 489 -14.00 9.60 -28.43
N ARG A 490 -14.00 9.71 -27.09
CA ARG A 490 -14.82 10.72 -26.38
C ARG A 490 -14.00 11.80 -25.67
N GLU A 491 -14.51 13.02 -25.65
CA GLU A 491 -13.83 14.16 -25.03
C GLU A 491 -14.00 14.21 -23.50
N SER A 492 -15.10 13.69 -22.96
CA SER A 492 -15.36 13.72 -21.52
C SER A 492 -15.99 12.43 -21.01
N LEU A 493 -15.67 12.08 -19.76
CA LEU A 493 -16.27 10.93 -19.10
C LEU A 493 -17.77 11.14 -18.80
N ARG A 494 -18.21 12.40 -18.67
CA ARG A 494 -19.63 12.76 -18.53
C ARG A 494 -20.44 12.42 -19.78
N SER A 495 -19.90 12.70 -20.97
CA SER A 495 -20.51 12.25 -22.23
C SER A 495 -20.51 10.73 -22.35
N TYR A 496 -19.45 10.06 -21.89
CA TYR A 496 -19.45 8.59 -21.83
C TYR A 496 -20.61 8.06 -20.99
N PHE A 497 -20.73 8.59 -19.77
CA PHE A 497 -21.78 8.22 -18.85
C PHE A 497 -23.14 8.42 -19.51
N SER A 498 -23.45 9.66 -19.91
CA SER A 498 -24.70 10.00 -20.58
C SER A 498 -25.00 9.06 -21.75
N ASP A 499 -24.07 8.83 -22.68
CA ASP A 499 -24.40 8.01 -23.86
C ASP A 499 -24.31 6.49 -23.63
N THR A 500 -23.62 6.01 -22.59
CA THR A 500 -23.81 4.61 -22.13
C THR A 500 -25.22 4.37 -21.63
N PHE A 501 -25.86 5.40 -21.07
CA PHE A 501 -27.30 5.39 -20.81
C PHE A 501 -28.13 5.66 -22.08
N GLU A 502 -27.68 6.50 -23.02
CA GLU A 502 -28.41 6.76 -24.28
C GLU A 502 -28.39 5.59 -25.29
N CYS A 503 -27.38 4.72 -25.29
CA CYS A 503 -27.34 3.55 -26.20
C CYS A 503 -28.52 2.59 -25.95
N ASN A 504 -29.23 2.75 -24.82
CA ASN A 504 -30.47 2.09 -24.46
C ASN A 504 -31.64 3.09 -24.37
N GLN A 505 -31.70 4.12 -25.22
CA GLN A 505 -32.60 5.29 -25.14
C GLN A 505 -34.06 4.97 -24.79
N HIS A 506 -34.63 3.91 -25.37
CA HIS A 506 -36.01 3.49 -25.09
C HIS A 506 -36.18 2.84 -23.70
N LEU A 507 -35.17 2.14 -23.21
CA LEU A 507 -35.16 1.44 -21.92
C LEU A 507 -34.75 2.38 -20.78
N MET A 508 -33.76 3.25 -21.02
CA MET A 508 -33.29 4.20 -20.02
C MET A 508 -34.25 5.39 -19.84
N ASN A 509 -35.03 5.77 -20.86
CA ASN A 509 -36.18 6.67 -20.65
C ASN A 509 -37.25 6.03 -19.74
N GLN A 510 -37.36 4.70 -19.69
CA GLN A 510 -38.27 3.99 -18.79
C GLN A 510 -37.71 3.90 -17.35
N PHE A 511 -36.39 4.01 -17.19
CA PHE A 511 -35.65 3.91 -15.92
C PHE A 511 -35.00 5.23 -15.47
N SER A 512 -35.33 6.36 -16.09
CA SER A 512 -34.65 7.64 -15.88
C SER A 512 -34.70 8.09 -14.41
N TRP A 513 -35.82 7.82 -13.75
CA TRP A 513 -36.03 8.09 -12.32
C TRP A 513 -34.98 7.41 -11.41
N ALA A 514 -34.45 6.25 -11.79
CA ALA A 514 -33.44 5.53 -11.02
C ALA A 514 -32.02 6.12 -11.21
N ASN A 515 -31.80 6.88 -12.29
CA ASN A 515 -30.56 7.59 -12.58
C ASN A 515 -30.59 9.05 -12.10
N GLU A 516 -31.77 9.65 -11.99
CA GLU A 516 -32.00 11.02 -11.45
C GLU A 516 -31.80 11.14 -9.93
N VAL A 517 -31.52 10.03 -9.24
CA VAL A 517 -31.21 10.07 -7.81
C VAL A 517 -29.92 10.87 -7.59
N GLU A 518 -30.01 11.91 -6.75
CA GLU A 518 -28.99 12.98 -6.63
C GLU A 518 -27.60 12.49 -6.17
N ALA A 519 -27.54 11.38 -5.42
CA ALA A 519 -26.32 10.90 -4.77
C ALA A 519 -25.89 9.51 -5.27
N ASP A 520 -24.59 9.33 -5.55
CA ASP A 520 -24.04 8.11 -6.14
C ASP A 520 -24.17 6.88 -5.21
N THR A 521 -24.14 7.08 -3.89
CA THR A 521 -24.43 6.06 -2.88
C THR A 521 -25.83 5.48 -3.05
N HIS A 522 -26.82 6.34 -3.34
CA HIS A 522 -28.18 5.89 -3.56
C HIS A 522 -28.28 5.10 -4.88
N ARG A 523 -27.60 5.57 -5.94
CA ARG A 523 -27.52 4.84 -7.22
C ARG A 523 -26.89 3.46 -7.04
N ILE A 524 -25.76 3.35 -6.33
CA ILE A 524 -25.12 2.07 -6.00
C ILE A 524 -26.12 1.15 -5.30
N LEU A 525 -26.81 1.64 -4.27
CA LEU A 525 -27.73 0.83 -3.49
C LEU A 525 -28.96 0.36 -4.29
N VAL A 526 -29.60 1.26 -5.04
CA VAL A 526 -30.77 0.95 -5.89
C VAL A 526 -30.40 -0.12 -6.93
N TRP A 527 -29.33 0.12 -7.68
CA TRP A 527 -28.87 -0.82 -8.72
C TRP A 527 -28.35 -2.13 -8.12
N HIS A 528 -27.71 -2.10 -6.95
CA HIS A 528 -27.22 -3.31 -6.29
C HIS A 528 -28.37 -4.21 -5.83
N ILE A 529 -29.41 -3.61 -5.22
CA ILE A 529 -30.63 -4.34 -4.84
C ILE A 529 -31.32 -4.92 -6.08
N ALA A 530 -31.44 -4.14 -7.16
CA ALA A 530 -31.99 -4.61 -8.43
C ALA A 530 -31.18 -5.78 -9.02
N THR A 531 -29.85 -5.67 -9.04
CA THR A 531 -28.93 -6.71 -9.54
C THR A 531 -29.06 -8.00 -8.72
N CYS A 532 -29.08 -7.89 -7.38
CA CYS A 532 -29.29 -9.03 -6.50
C CYS A 532 -30.69 -9.65 -6.68
N PHE A 533 -31.70 -8.85 -6.94
CA PHE A 533 -33.04 -9.33 -7.23
C PHE A 533 -33.06 -10.15 -8.54
N CYS A 534 -32.47 -9.61 -9.62
CA CYS A 534 -32.30 -10.33 -10.88
C CYS A 534 -31.49 -11.63 -10.70
N GLU A 535 -30.45 -11.62 -9.87
CA GLU A 535 -29.64 -12.82 -9.56
C GLU A 535 -30.48 -13.93 -8.91
N ILE A 536 -31.38 -13.57 -7.98
CA ILE A 536 -32.26 -14.53 -7.31
C ILE A 536 -33.31 -15.09 -8.28
N ALA A 537 -33.75 -14.29 -9.24
CA ALA A 537 -34.81 -14.68 -10.17
C ALA A 537 -34.29 -15.50 -11.36
N ASN A 538 -33.26 -15.01 -12.05
CA ASN A 538 -32.80 -15.50 -13.35
C ASN A 538 -31.29 -15.73 -13.35
N LYS A 539 -30.81 -16.66 -12.51
CA LYS A 539 -29.40 -17.06 -12.52
C LYS A 539 -29.12 -17.94 -13.75
N PRO A 540 -28.26 -17.51 -14.70
CA PRO A 540 -27.95 -18.30 -15.88
C PRO A 540 -27.09 -19.52 -15.53
N GLN A 541 -27.21 -20.59 -16.31
CA GLN A 541 -26.31 -21.75 -16.25
C GLN A 541 -24.93 -21.39 -16.81
N GLU A 542 -23.87 -22.04 -16.32
CA GLU A 542 -22.48 -21.71 -16.68
C GLU A 542 -22.15 -21.92 -18.16
N THR A 543 -22.92 -22.77 -18.84
CA THR A 543 -22.77 -23.07 -20.28
C THR A 543 -23.39 -22.02 -21.19
N ASN A 544 -24.12 -21.05 -20.64
CA ASN A 544 -24.81 -20.02 -21.41
C ASN A 544 -23.90 -18.82 -21.66
N ASP A 545 -23.99 -18.20 -22.84
CA ASP A 545 -23.13 -17.06 -23.23
C ASP A 545 -23.35 -15.86 -22.30
N GLY A 546 -24.58 -15.62 -21.85
CA GLY A 546 -24.92 -14.59 -20.85
C GLY A 546 -24.33 -14.80 -19.46
N TYR A 547 -23.80 -15.99 -19.14
CA TYR A 547 -23.11 -16.22 -17.87
C TYR A 547 -21.88 -15.32 -17.72
N GLN A 548 -21.23 -14.95 -18.82
CA GLN A 548 -20.11 -14.00 -18.79
C GLN A 548 -20.55 -12.62 -18.27
N HIS A 549 -21.63 -12.08 -18.84
CA HIS A 549 -22.17 -10.80 -18.42
C HIS A 549 -22.74 -10.84 -16.99
N TYR A 550 -23.34 -11.96 -16.58
CA TYR A 550 -23.78 -12.19 -15.20
C TYR A 550 -22.63 -12.08 -14.21
N VAL A 551 -21.49 -12.75 -14.46
CA VAL A 551 -20.32 -12.70 -13.58
C VAL A 551 -19.77 -11.28 -13.44
N VAL A 552 -19.74 -10.51 -14.55
CA VAL A 552 -19.31 -9.11 -14.55
C VAL A 552 -20.26 -8.24 -13.73
N ALA A 553 -21.56 -8.31 -14.03
CA ALA A 553 -22.59 -7.52 -13.37
C ALA A 553 -22.61 -7.77 -11.86
N VAL A 554 -22.71 -9.02 -11.43
CA VAL A 554 -22.76 -9.37 -10.00
C VAL A 554 -21.44 -9.08 -9.31
N GLY A 555 -20.31 -9.38 -9.97
CA GLY A 555 -18.97 -9.14 -9.41
C GLY A 555 -18.69 -7.66 -9.13
N ILE A 556 -19.01 -6.78 -10.09
CA ILE A 556 -18.83 -5.33 -9.91
C ILE A 556 -19.88 -4.76 -8.96
N SER A 557 -21.14 -5.21 -9.05
CA SER A 557 -22.20 -4.76 -8.14
C SER A 557 -21.85 -5.04 -6.67
N ASN A 558 -21.42 -6.26 -6.36
CA ASN A 558 -20.95 -6.64 -5.03
C ASN A 558 -19.69 -5.89 -4.60
N TYR A 559 -18.84 -5.49 -5.56
CA TYR A 559 -17.67 -4.66 -5.27
C TYR A 559 -18.07 -3.24 -4.90
N CYS A 560 -18.94 -2.60 -5.67
CA CYS A 560 -19.45 -1.26 -5.34
C CYS A 560 -20.17 -1.23 -3.99
N ALA A 561 -20.95 -2.27 -3.68
CA ALA A 561 -21.56 -2.42 -2.35
C ALA A 561 -20.51 -2.66 -1.25
N TYR A 562 -19.40 -3.34 -1.55
CA TYR A 562 -18.27 -3.47 -0.62
C TYR A 562 -17.56 -2.15 -0.36
N LEU A 563 -17.38 -1.29 -1.37
CA LEU A 563 -16.78 0.04 -1.19
C LEU A 563 -17.54 0.86 -0.13
N LEU A 564 -18.88 0.78 -0.10
CA LEU A 564 -19.71 1.41 0.94
C LEU A 564 -19.45 0.87 2.35
N THR A 565 -18.93 -0.35 2.50
CA THR A 565 -18.59 -0.93 3.81
C THR A 565 -17.25 -0.45 4.38
N LEU A 566 -16.35 0.02 3.53
CA LEU A 566 -14.99 0.44 3.91
C LEU A 566 -14.94 1.83 4.58
N GLY A 567 -16.06 2.53 4.64
CA GLY A 567 -16.10 3.97 4.91
C GLY A 567 -15.97 4.67 3.57
N SER A 568 -17.13 4.97 3.01
CA SER A 568 -17.55 5.63 1.76
C SER A 568 -16.65 6.66 1.06
N LYS A 569 -15.43 6.90 1.52
CA LYS A 569 -14.46 7.81 0.91
C LYS A 569 -14.15 7.53 -0.57
N LEU A 570 -14.20 6.27 -1.01
CA LEU A 570 -14.09 5.92 -2.45
C LEU A 570 -15.41 6.03 -3.22
N VAL A 571 -16.40 6.71 -2.64
CA VAL A 571 -17.64 7.12 -3.29
C VAL A 571 -17.73 8.64 -3.16
N PRO A 572 -18.11 9.38 -4.22
CA PRO A 572 -18.04 10.85 -4.23
C PRO A 572 -18.87 11.56 -3.14
N ASP A 573 -19.83 10.86 -2.52
CA ASP A 573 -20.69 11.41 -1.48
C ASP A 573 -19.99 11.47 -0.11
N SER A 574 -20.35 12.47 0.72
CA SER A 574 -19.76 12.65 2.05
C SER A 574 -19.79 11.38 2.92
N ASP A 575 -18.63 11.02 3.50
CA ASP A 575 -18.42 9.73 4.20
C ASP A 575 -19.46 9.45 5.31
N ASP A 576 -19.82 10.47 6.10
CA ASP A 576 -20.77 10.30 7.20
C ASP A 576 -22.21 10.04 6.69
N VAL A 577 -22.62 10.70 5.60
CA VAL A 577 -23.94 10.51 5.00
C VAL A 577 -24.02 9.12 4.37
N SER A 578 -23.04 8.76 3.56
CA SER A 578 -23.01 7.50 2.83
C SER A 578 -22.99 6.28 3.77
N SER A 579 -22.21 6.34 4.86
CA SER A 579 -22.21 5.30 5.89
C SER A 579 -23.56 5.19 6.63
N LYS A 580 -24.23 6.31 6.90
CA LYS A 580 -25.55 6.33 7.55
C LYS A 580 -26.63 5.77 6.63
N VAL A 581 -26.66 6.20 5.37
CA VAL A 581 -27.59 5.71 4.34
C VAL A 581 -27.40 4.21 4.12
N PHE A 582 -26.16 3.75 3.95
CA PHE A 582 -25.86 2.32 3.83
C PHE A 582 -26.33 1.52 5.05
N GLY A 583 -26.09 2.04 6.26
CA GLY A 583 -26.57 1.44 7.50
C GLY A 583 -28.10 1.34 7.58
N ALA A 584 -28.81 2.40 7.17
CA ALA A 584 -30.27 2.46 7.16
C ALA A 584 -30.87 1.48 6.16
N VAL A 585 -30.34 1.41 4.93
CA VAL A 585 -30.80 0.46 3.91
C VAL A 585 -30.53 -0.98 4.32
N ARG A 586 -29.37 -1.27 4.93
CA ARG A 586 -29.08 -2.61 5.44
C ARG A 586 -30.09 -3.04 6.50
N GLU A 587 -30.44 -2.14 7.41
CA GLU A 587 -31.44 -2.37 8.45
C GLU A 587 -32.85 -2.54 7.85
N GLU A 588 -33.20 -1.76 6.84
CA GLU A 588 -34.47 -1.88 6.11
C GLU A 588 -34.60 -3.23 5.41
N VAL A 589 -33.57 -3.63 4.63
CA VAL A 589 -33.50 -4.93 3.96
C VAL A 589 -33.61 -6.06 4.99
N PHE A 590 -32.91 -5.95 6.11
CA PHE A 590 -32.99 -6.91 7.20
C PHE A 590 -34.41 -7.03 7.75
N ARG A 591 -35.09 -5.91 8.05
CA ARG A 591 -36.48 -5.93 8.55
C ARG A 591 -37.44 -6.53 7.52
N ALA A 592 -37.29 -6.19 6.24
CA ALA A 592 -38.12 -6.69 5.17
C ALA A 592 -37.96 -8.21 4.96
N THR A 593 -36.75 -8.74 5.13
CA THR A 593 -36.41 -10.15 4.86
C THR A 593 -36.44 -11.05 6.11
N ARG A 594 -36.45 -10.48 7.33
CA ARG A 594 -36.30 -11.17 8.63
C ARG A 594 -37.14 -12.44 8.83
N ARG A 595 -38.33 -12.51 8.22
CA ARG A 595 -39.31 -13.61 8.38
C ARG A 595 -39.68 -14.34 7.08
N CYS A 596 -39.06 -13.99 5.95
CA CYS A 596 -39.40 -14.59 4.66
C CYS A 596 -38.40 -15.70 4.27
N LYS A 597 -38.92 -16.87 3.89
CA LYS A 597 -38.12 -17.94 3.26
C LYS A 597 -37.88 -17.68 1.77
N ASP A 598 -38.82 -16.99 1.12
CA ASP A 598 -38.75 -16.59 -0.29
C ASP A 598 -38.53 -15.07 -0.39
N ILE A 599 -37.28 -14.69 -0.61
CA ILE A 599 -36.86 -13.28 -0.75
C ILE A 599 -37.43 -12.67 -2.03
N ARG A 600 -37.53 -13.44 -3.11
CA ARG A 600 -38.02 -13.00 -4.42
C ARG A 600 -39.47 -12.53 -4.30
N ARG A 601 -40.32 -13.34 -3.69
CA ARG A 601 -41.73 -12.98 -3.45
C ARG A 601 -41.85 -11.70 -2.61
N ARG A 602 -41.00 -11.54 -1.58
CA ARG A 602 -41.04 -10.37 -0.72
C ARG A 602 -40.61 -9.10 -1.45
N LEU A 603 -39.59 -9.16 -2.30
CA LEU A 603 -39.18 -8.03 -3.14
C LEU A 603 -40.28 -7.65 -4.14
N MET A 604 -40.99 -8.63 -4.72
CA MET A 604 -42.16 -8.38 -5.56
C MET A 604 -43.29 -7.66 -4.80
N GLU A 605 -43.56 -8.05 -3.55
CA GLU A 605 -44.54 -7.37 -2.70
C GLU A 605 -44.14 -5.92 -2.42
N VAL A 606 -42.86 -5.67 -2.11
CA VAL A 606 -42.33 -4.33 -1.85
C VAL A 606 -42.41 -3.46 -3.10
N ALA A 607 -42.06 -4.01 -4.27
CA ALA A 607 -42.17 -3.34 -5.57
C ALA A 607 -43.61 -3.06 -6.01
N ALA A 608 -44.62 -3.68 -5.39
CA ALA A 608 -46.03 -3.52 -5.73
C ALA A 608 -46.79 -2.55 -4.79
N GLN A 609 -46.11 -1.98 -3.79
CA GLN A 609 -46.74 -1.04 -2.85
C GLN A 609 -47.06 0.31 -3.52
N PRO A 610 -48.24 0.89 -3.28
CA PRO A 610 -48.64 2.16 -3.90
C PRO A 610 -47.71 3.32 -3.52
N ASP A 611 -47.59 4.30 -4.42
CA ASP A 611 -46.82 5.51 -4.14
C ASP A 611 -47.50 6.36 -3.07
N GLY A 612 -46.71 6.82 -2.09
CA GLY A 612 -47.18 7.57 -0.92
C GLY A 612 -46.85 6.95 0.45
N GLN A 613 -46.49 5.66 0.53
CA GLN A 613 -45.92 5.06 1.75
C GLN A 613 -44.39 4.92 1.63
N GLY A 614 -43.68 6.04 1.85
CA GLY A 614 -42.23 6.10 2.01
C GLY A 614 -41.42 5.63 0.79
N GLU A 615 -40.91 6.57 0.00
CA GLU A 615 -39.92 6.29 -1.04
C GLU A 615 -38.61 5.80 -0.42
N SER A 616 -38.52 4.49 -0.21
CA SER A 616 -37.32 3.86 0.34
C SER A 616 -36.41 3.34 -0.76
N ILE A 617 -35.10 3.31 -0.49
CA ILE A 617 -34.10 2.80 -1.43
C ILE A 617 -34.34 1.31 -1.72
N LEU A 618 -34.84 0.54 -0.74
CA LEU A 618 -35.27 -0.84 -0.97
C LEU A 618 -36.45 -0.93 -1.95
N LYS A 619 -37.47 -0.07 -1.81
CA LYS A 619 -38.59 -0.01 -2.74
C LYS A 619 -38.12 0.33 -4.14
N MET A 620 -37.29 1.37 -4.28
CA MET A 620 -36.69 1.77 -5.55
C MET A 620 -35.90 0.62 -6.20
N GLY A 621 -34.98 -0.01 -5.47
CA GLY A 621 -34.22 -1.14 -6.00
C GLY A 621 -35.09 -2.35 -6.40
N ALA A 622 -36.15 -2.64 -5.63
CA ALA A 622 -37.08 -3.71 -5.95
C ALA A 622 -37.95 -3.39 -7.18
N MET A 623 -38.39 -2.13 -7.33
CA MET A 623 -39.12 -1.66 -8.51
C MET A 623 -38.25 -1.76 -9.76
N LEU A 624 -37.00 -1.28 -9.69
CA LEU A 624 -36.05 -1.37 -10.80
C LEU A 624 -35.78 -2.83 -11.20
N GLY A 625 -35.51 -3.70 -10.24
CA GLY A 625 -35.30 -5.13 -10.50
C GLY A 625 -36.52 -5.80 -11.13
N ARG A 626 -37.74 -5.48 -10.66
CA ARG A 626 -38.99 -5.98 -11.25
C ARG A 626 -39.16 -5.51 -12.69
N GLN A 627 -38.90 -4.24 -12.97
CA GLN A 627 -39.04 -3.72 -14.32
C GLN A 627 -37.99 -4.32 -15.26
N LEU A 628 -36.73 -4.47 -14.83
CA LEU A 628 -35.69 -5.17 -15.59
C LEU A 628 -36.11 -6.60 -15.94
N MET A 629 -36.73 -7.32 -15.00
CA MET A 629 -37.23 -8.67 -15.30
C MET A 629 -38.37 -8.65 -16.33
N GLN A 630 -39.35 -7.75 -16.18
CA GLN A 630 -40.51 -7.67 -17.07
C GLN A 630 -40.13 -7.27 -18.49
N THR A 631 -39.18 -6.36 -18.65
CA THR A 631 -38.78 -5.84 -19.97
C THR A 631 -38.03 -6.86 -20.83
N TYR A 632 -37.47 -7.88 -20.20
CA TYR A 632 -36.74 -8.96 -20.84
C TYR A 632 -37.39 -10.33 -20.64
N GLU A 633 -38.60 -10.37 -20.07
CA GLU A 633 -39.41 -11.58 -19.96
C GLU A 633 -39.73 -12.10 -21.37
N GLY A 634 -39.23 -13.30 -21.72
CA GLY A 634 -39.42 -13.92 -23.04
C GLY A 634 -38.42 -13.49 -24.13
N LYS A 635 -37.43 -12.65 -23.82
CA LYS A 635 -36.24 -12.44 -24.68
C LYS A 635 -35.13 -13.44 -24.27
N ALA A 636 -34.04 -13.51 -25.04
CA ALA A 636 -32.89 -14.31 -24.61
C ALA A 636 -32.42 -13.84 -23.22
N ASP A 637 -32.26 -14.77 -22.27
CA ASP A 637 -31.89 -14.50 -20.87
C ASP A 637 -30.60 -13.66 -20.73
N ASP A 638 -29.80 -13.58 -21.79
CA ASP A 638 -28.49 -12.94 -21.85
C ASP A 638 -28.57 -11.40 -21.96
N ASP A 639 -29.67 -10.84 -22.46
CA ASP A 639 -29.76 -9.41 -22.75
C ASP A 639 -29.87 -8.54 -21.48
N VAL A 640 -30.54 -9.03 -20.43
CA VAL A 640 -30.60 -8.33 -19.12
C VAL A 640 -29.20 -8.15 -18.55
N TRP A 641 -28.45 -9.25 -18.48
CA TRP A 641 -27.13 -9.27 -17.87
C TRP A 641 -26.14 -8.44 -18.67
N ARG A 642 -26.27 -8.40 -20.00
CA ARG A 642 -25.46 -7.51 -20.85
C ARG A 642 -25.67 -6.04 -20.50
N VAL A 643 -26.91 -5.59 -20.33
CA VAL A 643 -27.21 -4.19 -19.97
C VAL A 643 -26.74 -3.87 -18.56
N VAL A 644 -27.00 -4.74 -17.60
CA VAL A 644 -26.57 -4.54 -16.20
C VAL A 644 -25.03 -4.56 -16.09
N ALA A 645 -24.34 -5.42 -16.86
CA ALA A 645 -22.88 -5.44 -16.90
C ALA A 645 -22.31 -4.14 -17.46
N LYS A 646 -22.83 -3.65 -18.60
CA LYS A 646 -22.42 -2.37 -19.19
C LYS A 646 -22.67 -1.18 -18.26
N PHE A 647 -23.80 -1.19 -17.55
CA PHE A 647 -24.07 -0.20 -16.51
C PHE A 647 -22.98 -0.22 -15.44
N TRP A 648 -22.69 -1.38 -14.85
CA TRP A 648 -21.74 -1.47 -13.74
C TRP A 648 -20.31 -1.15 -14.14
N THR A 649 -19.85 -1.58 -15.32
CA THR A 649 -18.51 -1.24 -15.81
C THR A 649 -18.37 0.26 -16.07
N GLY A 650 -19.38 0.90 -16.66
CA GLY A 650 -19.42 2.34 -16.82
C GLY A 650 -19.48 3.08 -15.49
N PHE A 651 -20.38 2.67 -14.59
CA PHE A 651 -20.56 3.23 -13.25
C PHE A 651 -19.26 3.16 -12.42
N LEU A 652 -18.51 2.07 -12.53
CA LEU A 652 -17.23 1.92 -11.85
C LEU A 652 -16.18 2.94 -12.35
N LEU A 653 -16.13 3.22 -13.65
CA LEU A 653 -15.24 4.23 -14.22
C LEU A 653 -15.63 5.65 -13.78
N HIS A 654 -16.93 5.91 -13.67
CA HIS A 654 -17.44 7.16 -13.12
C HIS A 654 -17.07 7.34 -11.65
N LEU A 655 -17.28 6.32 -10.82
CA LEU A 655 -16.84 6.35 -9.43
C LEU A 655 -15.34 6.66 -9.34
N ALA A 656 -14.51 5.99 -10.14
CA ALA A 656 -13.07 6.23 -10.16
C ALA A 656 -12.69 7.65 -10.63
N ALA A 657 -13.46 8.31 -11.50
CA ALA A 657 -13.19 9.67 -11.94
C ALA A 657 -13.70 10.74 -10.96
N SER A 658 -14.82 10.48 -10.31
CA SER A 658 -15.53 11.42 -9.44
C SER A 658 -14.97 11.46 -8.01
N THR A 659 -14.08 10.53 -7.64
CA THR A 659 -13.42 10.50 -6.34
C THR A 659 -12.17 11.37 -6.28
N ASP A 660 -11.90 11.92 -5.09
CA ASP A 660 -10.74 12.77 -4.87
C ASP A 660 -9.44 11.95 -4.73
N ALA A 661 -8.33 12.56 -5.12
CA ALA A 661 -7.00 12.03 -4.94
C ALA A 661 -6.73 11.70 -3.46
N ASP A 662 -7.13 12.55 -2.51
CA ASP A 662 -6.91 12.28 -1.09
C ASP A 662 -7.66 11.04 -0.58
N ASP A 663 -8.82 10.72 -1.16
CA ASP A 663 -9.53 9.48 -0.85
C ASP A 663 -8.76 8.26 -1.35
N HIS A 664 -8.21 8.31 -2.56
CA HIS A 664 -7.32 7.28 -3.08
C HIS A 664 -6.04 7.13 -2.26
N LYS A 665 -5.47 8.23 -1.78
CA LYS A 665 -4.30 8.22 -0.88
C LYS A 665 -4.56 7.40 0.36
N THR A 666 -5.67 7.66 1.07
CA THR A 666 -6.01 6.91 2.29
C THR A 666 -6.20 5.40 2.04
N HIS A 667 -6.65 5.00 0.85
CA HIS A 667 -6.86 3.59 0.48
C HIS A 667 -5.61 2.91 -0.09
N LEU A 668 -4.60 3.69 -0.50
CA LEU A 668 -3.25 3.18 -0.79
C LEU A 668 -2.53 2.69 0.48
N GLU A 669 -3.02 3.02 1.67
CA GLU A 669 -2.58 2.40 2.94
C GLU A 669 -2.91 0.91 3.03
N GLY A 670 -3.74 0.38 2.14
CA GLY A 670 -4.13 -1.02 2.10
C GLY A 670 -3.37 -1.81 1.03
N ARG A 671 -4.06 -2.80 0.43
CA ARG A 671 -3.53 -3.57 -0.69
C ARG A 671 -3.73 -2.88 -2.05
N GLY A 672 -4.26 -1.66 -2.06
CA GLY A 672 -4.74 -1.00 -3.28
C GLY A 672 -6.10 -1.59 -3.72
N GLU A 673 -7.01 -0.70 -4.09
CA GLU A 673 -8.36 -1.05 -4.58
C GLU A 673 -8.40 -1.00 -6.11
N LEU A 674 -9.29 -1.77 -6.76
CA LEU A 674 -9.46 -1.74 -8.21
C LEU A 674 -9.80 -0.32 -8.69
N VAL A 675 -10.66 0.41 -7.97
CA VAL A 675 -11.03 1.80 -8.30
C VAL A 675 -9.79 2.69 -8.38
N THR A 676 -8.80 2.51 -7.50
CA THR A 676 -7.56 3.31 -7.52
C THR A 676 -6.69 3.03 -8.73
N HIS A 677 -6.67 1.79 -9.24
CA HIS A 677 -5.97 1.45 -10.49
C HIS A 677 -6.65 2.12 -11.69
N LEU A 678 -7.98 2.09 -11.74
CA LEU A 678 -8.76 2.76 -12.78
C LEU A 678 -8.61 4.29 -12.70
N TRP A 679 -8.61 4.86 -11.50
CA TRP A 679 -8.36 6.28 -11.26
C TRP A 679 -6.99 6.71 -11.82
N ALA A 680 -5.92 5.96 -11.53
CA ALA A 680 -4.60 6.26 -12.06
C ALA A 680 -4.57 6.25 -13.60
N LEU A 681 -5.21 5.25 -14.23
CA LEU A 681 -5.34 5.20 -15.70
C LEU A 681 -6.15 6.38 -16.26
N LEU A 682 -7.26 6.74 -15.62
CA LEU A 682 -8.08 7.88 -16.02
C LEU A 682 -7.34 9.21 -15.87
N CYS A 683 -6.50 9.36 -14.85
CA CYS A 683 -5.61 10.51 -14.67
C CYS A 683 -4.65 10.63 -15.85
N HIS A 684 -3.95 9.55 -16.19
CA HIS A 684 -2.99 9.55 -17.31
C HIS A 684 -3.65 9.68 -18.67
N ALA A 685 -4.91 9.28 -18.81
CA ALA A 685 -5.68 9.47 -20.04
C ALA A 685 -6.24 10.89 -20.20
N GLY A 686 -6.02 11.79 -19.22
CA GLY A 686 -6.43 13.19 -19.27
C GLY A 686 -7.88 13.46 -18.85
N PHE A 687 -8.65 12.45 -18.45
CA PHE A 687 -10.09 12.62 -18.15
C PHE A 687 -10.38 13.41 -16.87
N LEU A 688 -9.40 13.51 -15.96
CA LEU A 688 -9.54 14.24 -14.71
C LEU A 688 -9.03 15.70 -14.80
N GLY A 689 -8.63 16.14 -16.00
CA GLY A 689 -8.25 17.53 -16.29
C GLY A 689 -6.96 18.00 -15.61
N SER A 690 -6.66 19.28 -15.80
CA SER A 690 -5.49 19.96 -15.22
C SER A 690 -5.75 20.54 -13.83
N THR A 691 -7.02 20.53 -13.38
CA THR A 691 -7.46 21.23 -12.16
C THR A 691 -7.26 20.38 -10.92
N CYS A 692 -6.80 21.07 -9.87
CA CYS A 692 -6.74 20.59 -8.50
C CYS A 692 -8.15 20.22 -8.03
N HIS A 693 -8.27 19.11 -7.32
CA HIS A 693 -9.38 18.93 -6.40
C HIS A 693 -9.04 19.80 -5.17
N GLU A 694 -9.88 20.79 -4.86
CA GLU A 694 -9.75 21.69 -3.70
C GLU A 694 -10.34 21.09 -2.43
#